data_AF-A0A7Y4Z2C1-F1
#
_entry.id   AF-A0A7Y4Z2C1-F1
#
_cell.length_a   1.000
_cell.length_b   1.000
_cell.length_c   1.000
_cell.angle_alpha   90.00
_cell.angle_beta   90.00
_cell.angle_gamma   90.00
#
_symmetry.space_group_name_H-M   'P 1'
#
loop_
_entity.id
_entity.type
_entity.pdbx_description
1 polymer ?
#
loop_
_entity_poly.entity_id
_entity_poly.type
_entity_poly.pdbx_seq_one_letter_code
_entity_poly.pdbx_strand_id
1 'polypeptide(L)'
;MPYSQPYLNTLGLDFSDTSFDKLMQKRIHKILLICSSYDAFMLEEDGRIDEQIFNEYVSLSLRYPPTFIQAHSSREVLTILQEEKIDLIISMLNISDMDAFNLAGLLKSRYPEIPIVVLTPYSKDVSLRLQKEDLSAVDYVFCWLGNADILLAIIKLIEDKMNAEYDLQHIGVQAIILVEDSVRYYSVFLPNIYKIIFRQSRSFMKEALNEHQRMLRLRGRPKILLATNFEEAKSFYDKYKANILGIISDINYKIDNKRDTESMAGLLLCKQVKEEDPYMPFILQSSDISNKFYADEMGVGFIYKNSKTLNIELRDYIISQFGFGDFIFRDPKTLKEICRATDLQHLQQQILNVPDDSFQYHTSQNHISKWLNARALFSIAQLFKPLTVNDFKSVSELRKFIYQSISSYRLSKGRGIIAKFDRNSFDEYSFFSRIGEESIGGKARGLAFINSIIKDNKLFEKFENVIISIPRTVVISTEFFDEFMEDNKLYKVALSDLLDKDILNRFLEANLPERLKVDLKTIASSMKNSLAIRSSSKLEDSHYQPFAGIYSTYMVPLVEDVDTMHGMICQAIKSVYASVYFRSSKAYMAATSNVIDEEKMGIVIQEVCGNRRGDIFFPTFSGVARSINFYPIGSETAKDGIATVGYGLGKLIVDGGAAIRFSPKYPKKILQLSSPEMALRQTQKQFYALDMRPESFIPSVDDGVNILKFDIKEAIDYPDFRHVVSTYDYHNQTLRDGFYEGGTKLVSFSSILKHTTFPLAEIIQTLLEIGQKEMNNPIEIEFAVNLDTPSGWPKIFNFLQIRPIVENEQTEEFLWSDIDCEQALLFSRSALGHGVINNISDFVYVKPESFNPSHTKEIAREVETINQKYIDLKRNYVLVGPGRWGSSDPWLGIPIKWSQISEARVIVESGLDNFKVDPSQGTHFFQNLTSFRVGYLTINPYINDGKYDVAFLDSQKSFFETEHLRCIKFDKQLTIQIDGKSNKGVIFKPEKVGEV
;
A
#
# COMPACT_ATOMS: atom_id res chain seq x y z
N MET A 1 -27.17 -1.73 11.81
CA MET A 1 -25.85 -1.81 12.46
C MET A 1 -25.02 -0.64 11.96
N PRO A 2 -24.63 0.35 12.79
CA PRO A 2 -23.98 1.56 12.29
C PRO A 2 -22.46 1.56 12.53
N TYR A 3 -21.76 0.48 12.16
CA TYR A 3 -20.28 0.48 12.06
C TYR A 3 -19.87 -0.43 10.90
N SER A 4 -19.53 0.20 9.76
CA SER A 4 -19.19 -0.40 8.47
C SER A 4 -17.70 -0.75 8.33
N GLN A 5 -17.00 -0.99 9.44
CA GLN A 5 -15.56 -1.24 9.42
C GLN A 5 -15.28 -2.72 9.72
N PRO A 6 -15.08 -3.58 8.71
CA PRO A 6 -14.98 -5.04 8.90
C PRO A 6 -13.80 -5.49 9.78
N TYR A 7 -12.73 -4.68 9.89
CA TYR A 7 -11.59 -4.95 10.77
C TYR A 7 -11.89 -4.81 12.26
N LEU A 8 -13.03 -4.24 12.60
CA LEU A 8 -13.52 -4.22 13.95
C LEU A 8 -13.98 -5.66 14.34
N ASN A 9 -14.61 -6.43 13.45
CA ASN A 9 -15.17 -7.75 13.80
C ASN A 9 -14.18 -8.94 13.75
N THR A 10 -12.87 -8.72 13.93
CA THR A 10 -11.83 -9.76 13.78
C THR A 10 -11.34 -10.38 15.09
N LEU A 11 -10.86 -11.61 15.03
CA LEU A 11 -10.38 -12.40 16.17
C LEU A 11 -8.95 -12.05 16.66
N GLY A 12 -8.35 -10.93 16.23
CA GLY A 12 -6.94 -10.61 16.53
C GLY A 12 -5.95 -11.67 16.03
N LEU A 13 -6.33 -12.44 15.01
CA LEU A 13 -5.50 -13.49 14.42
C LEU A 13 -4.52 -12.88 13.42
N ASP A 14 -3.23 -12.92 13.74
CA ASP A 14 -2.16 -12.53 12.80
C ASP A 14 -1.80 -13.71 11.89
N PHE A 15 -1.99 -13.52 10.58
CA PHE A 15 -1.62 -14.54 9.58
C PHE A 15 -0.29 -14.16 8.96
N SER A 16 0.69 -15.05 9.07
CA SER A 16 1.97 -14.88 8.37
C SER A 16 1.76 -14.86 6.85
N ASP A 17 2.52 -13.98 6.17
CA ASP A 17 2.57 -13.99 4.72
C ASP A 17 3.35 -15.22 4.23
N THR A 18 2.72 -15.99 3.35
CA THR A 18 3.39 -17.07 2.64
C THR A 18 4.45 -16.47 1.72
N SER A 19 5.72 -16.82 1.96
CA SER A 19 6.86 -16.35 1.16
C SER A 19 6.92 -17.04 -0.21
N PHE A 20 5.99 -16.70 -1.10
CA PHE A 20 5.93 -17.23 -2.47
C PHE A 20 7.18 -16.89 -3.30
N ASP A 21 7.87 -15.81 -2.97
CA ASP A 21 9.16 -15.40 -3.53
C ASP A 21 10.25 -16.44 -3.31
N LYS A 22 10.18 -17.21 -2.21
CA LYS A 22 11.11 -18.28 -1.84
C LYS A 22 10.78 -19.64 -2.43
N LEU A 23 9.65 -19.78 -3.13
CA LEU A 23 9.27 -21.04 -3.81
C LEU A 23 9.96 -21.19 -5.16
N MET A 24 10.20 -22.43 -5.58
CA MET A 24 10.77 -22.76 -6.90
C MET A 24 12.07 -22.00 -7.23
N GLN A 25 13.02 -21.99 -6.29
CA GLN A 25 14.32 -21.32 -6.48
C GLN A 25 15.20 -22.04 -7.50
N LYS A 26 15.10 -23.38 -7.55
CA LYS A 26 15.85 -24.18 -8.52
C LYS A 26 15.00 -24.37 -9.79
N ARG A 27 15.56 -24.02 -10.94
CA ARG A 27 14.91 -24.10 -12.25
C ARG A 27 15.86 -24.66 -13.30
N ILE A 28 15.27 -25.24 -14.34
CA ILE A 28 16.00 -25.75 -15.50
C ILE A 28 15.99 -24.66 -16.56
N HIS A 29 17.17 -24.16 -16.95
CA HIS A 29 17.32 -23.10 -17.94
C HIS A 29 17.89 -23.61 -19.27
N LYS A 30 18.88 -24.51 -19.22
CA LYS A 30 19.52 -25.09 -20.40
C LYS A 30 19.38 -26.61 -20.42
N ILE A 31 18.85 -27.14 -21.52
CA ILE A 31 18.62 -28.56 -21.72
C ILE A 31 19.48 -29.05 -22.88
N LEU A 32 20.32 -30.05 -22.63
CA LEU A 32 21.06 -30.74 -23.68
C LEU A 32 20.23 -31.91 -24.21
N LEU A 33 19.77 -31.80 -25.45
CA LEU A 33 19.02 -32.84 -26.16
C LEU A 33 19.98 -33.63 -27.04
N ILE A 34 20.22 -34.89 -26.67
CA ILE A 34 21.07 -35.81 -27.41
C ILE A 34 20.18 -36.66 -28.33
N CYS A 35 20.25 -36.42 -29.64
CA CYS A 35 19.37 -37.07 -30.61
C CYS A 35 20.01 -37.14 -32.01
N SER A 36 19.60 -38.11 -32.82
CA SER A 36 20.04 -38.16 -34.22
C SER A 36 19.51 -36.97 -35.01
N SER A 37 20.15 -36.62 -36.13
CA SER A 37 19.64 -35.54 -36.99
C SER A 37 18.22 -35.80 -37.50
N TYR A 38 17.81 -37.08 -37.63
CA TYR A 38 16.44 -37.44 -38.00
C TYR A 38 15.46 -37.22 -36.83
N ASP A 39 15.84 -37.60 -35.62
CA ASP A 39 15.01 -37.37 -34.43
C ASP A 39 14.85 -35.86 -34.18
N ALA A 40 15.92 -35.08 -34.33
CA ALA A 40 15.89 -33.62 -34.26
C ALA A 40 14.92 -33.02 -35.30
N PHE A 41 14.97 -33.50 -36.54
CA PHE A 41 14.04 -33.09 -37.59
C PHE A 41 12.58 -33.42 -37.25
N MET A 42 12.28 -34.63 -36.75
CA MET A 42 10.92 -35.00 -36.35
C MET A 42 10.40 -34.12 -35.22
N LEU A 43 11.26 -33.78 -34.27
CA LEU A 43 10.97 -32.89 -33.17
C LEU A 43 10.69 -31.43 -33.63
N GLU A 44 11.40 -30.96 -34.65
CA GLU A 44 11.21 -29.63 -35.25
C GLU A 44 9.97 -29.55 -36.16
N GLU A 45 9.75 -30.54 -37.05
CA GLU A 45 8.65 -30.53 -38.02
C GLU A 45 7.29 -30.92 -37.43
N ASP A 46 7.23 -31.96 -36.60
CA ASP A 46 5.96 -32.37 -35.97
C ASP A 46 5.58 -31.47 -34.78
N GLY A 47 6.54 -30.72 -34.23
CA GLY A 47 6.41 -30.11 -32.90
C GLY A 47 6.87 -28.66 -32.73
N ARG A 48 7.80 -28.12 -33.54
CA ARG A 48 8.45 -26.81 -33.27
C ARG A 48 8.69 -26.59 -31.77
N ILE A 49 9.46 -27.48 -31.15
CA ILE A 49 9.55 -27.62 -29.67
C ILE A 49 9.74 -26.29 -28.96
N ASP A 50 10.63 -25.43 -29.46
CA ASP A 50 10.88 -24.13 -28.86
C ASP A 50 9.62 -23.25 -28.88
N GLU A 51 8.87 -23.24 -29.98
CA GLU A 51 7.60 -22.51 -30.12
C GLU A 51 6.49 -23.12 -29.26
N GLN A 52 6.37 -24.45 -29.22
CA GLN A 52 5.36 -25.13 -28.38
C GLN A 52 5.64 -24.95 -26.89
N ILE A 53 6.88 -25.11 -26.45
CA ILE A 53 7.26 -24.88 -25.05
C ILE A 53 7.11 -23.40 -24.71
N PHE A 54 7.49 -22.48 -25.60
CA PHE A 54 7.23 -21.05 -25.41
C PHE A 54 5.74 -20.76 -25.27
N ASN A 55 4.90 -21.25 -26.20
CA ASN A 55 3.46 -21.04 -26.18
C ASN A 55 2.79 -21.67 -24.96
N GLU A 56 3.22 -22.86 -24.54
CA GLU A 56 2.69 -23.50 -23.35
C GLU A 56 3.12 -22.69 -22.10
N TYR A 57 4.38 -22.24 -21.99
CA TYR A 57 4.82 -21.36 -20.90
C TYR A 57 4.05 -20.04 -20.86
N VAL A 58 3.86 -19.38 -22.01
CA VAL A 58 3.09 -18.13 -22.12
C VAL A 58 1.62 -18.37 -21.76
N SER A 59 1.00 -19.42 -22.28
CA SER A 59 -0.37 -19.77 -21.94
C SER A 59 -0.50 -20.04 -20.43
N LEU A 60 0.51 -20.62 -19.80
CA LEU A 60 0.51 -20.92 -18.38
C LEU A 60 1.02 -19.75 -17.51
N SER A 61 1.26 -18.57 -18.10
CA SER A 61 1.83 -17.39 -17.43
C SER A 61 3.17 -17.67 -16.73
N LEU A 62 3.93 -18.65 -17.22
CA LEU A 62 5.28 -18.99 -16.75
C LEU A 62 6.31 -18.13 -17.50
N ARG A 63 7.30 -17.61 -16.77
CA ARG A 63 8.42 -16.84 -17.34
C ARG A 63 9.64 -17.72 -17.55
N TYR A 64 10.43 -17.38 -18.58
CA TYR A 64 11.71 -18.01 -18.93
C TYR A 64 11.55 -19.48 -19.35
N PRO A 65 11.04 -19.76 -20.56
CA PRO A 65 11.10 -21.11 -21.11
C PRO A 65 12.57 -21.55 -21.25
N PRO A 66 12.87 -22.84 -21.00
CA PRO A 66 14.22 -23.36 -21.13
C PRO A 66 14.67 -23.34 -22.58
N THR A 67 15.97 -23.19 -22.78
CA THR A 67 16.61 -23.24 -24.09
C THR A 67 17.12 -24.66 -24.35
N PHE A 68 16.85 -25.18 -25.55
CA PHE A 68 17.34 -26.47 -25.99
C PHE A 68 18.64 -26.31 -26.77
N ILE A 69 19.62 -27.14 -26.44
CA ILE A 69 20.88 -27.29 -27.17
C ILE A 69 20.90 -28.70 -27.70
N GLN A 70 21.03 -28.87 -29.01
CA GLN A 70 21.05 -30.19 -29.64
C GLN A 70 22.47 -30.70 -29.79
N ALA A 71 22.65 -32.01 -29.62
CA ALA A 71 23.90 -32.70 -29.92
C ALA A 71 23.62 -34.02 -30.64
N HIS A 72 24.38 -34.28 -31.69
CA HIS A 72 24.19 -35.44 -32.57
C HIS A 72 25.27 -36.52 -32.41
N SER A 73 26.33 -36.23 -31.64
CA SER A 73 27.40 -37.19 -31.36
C SER A 73 27.91 -37.10 -29.91
N SER A 74 28.51 -38.18 -29.41
CA SER A 74 29.08 -38.20 -28.05
C SER A 74 30.22 -37.19 -27.85
N ARG A 75 30.97 -36.87 -28.91
CA ARG A 75 32.04 -35.86 -28.89
C ARG A 75 31.50 -34.45 -28.74
N GLU A 76 30.43 -34.14 -29.45
CA GLU A 76 29.72 -32.85 -29.37
C GLU A 76 29.11 -32.65 -27.98
N VAL A 77 28.47 -33.69 -27.43
CA VAL A 77 27.95 -33.71 -26.05
C VAL A 77 29.03 -33.32 -25.04
N LEU A 78 30.21 -33.93 -25.12
CA LEU A 78 31.32 -33.63 -24.21
C LEU A 78 31.87 -32.21 -24.40
N THR A 79 31.83 -31.67 -25.62
CA THR A 79 32.28 -30.30 -25.92
C THR A 79 31.32 -29.28 -25.31
N ILE A 80 30.01 -29.46 -25.54
CA ILE A 80 28.97 -28.60 -24.99
C ILE A 80 29.02 -28.62 -23.45
N LEU A 81 29.18 -29.77 -22.82
CA LEU A 81 29.28 -29.87 -21.35
C LEU A 81 30.55 -29.24 -20.75
N GLN A 82 31.57 -28.93 -21.57
CA GLN A 82 32.76 -28.19 -21.15
C GLN A 82 32.58 -26.68 -21.33
N GLU A 83 31.88 -26.26 -22.38
CA GLU A 83 31.70 -24.85 -22.75
C GLU A 83 30.48 -24.20 -22.08
N GLU A 84 29.45 -25.00 -21.80
CA GLU A 84 28.14 -24.54 -21.37
C GLU A 84 27.69 -25.20 -20.06
N LYS A 85 26.94 -24.44 -19.25
CA LYS A 85 26.31 -24.96 -18.04
C LYS A 85 24.95 -25.57 -18.40
N ILE A 86 24.86 -26.90 -18.37
CA ILE A 86 23.65 -27.68 -18.66
C ILE A 86 22.96 -28.07 -17.34
N ASP A 87 21.64 -27.88 -17.27
CA ASP A 87 20.83 -28.18 -16.09
C ASP A 87 20.09 -29.53 -16.21
N LEU A 88 19.89 -30.04 -17.42
CA LEU A 88 19.19 -31.30 -17.71
C LEU A 88 19.71 -31.90 -19.03
N ILE A 89 19.92 -33.22 -19.04
CA ILE A 89 20.25 -33.98 -20.25
C ILE A 89 19.07 -34.87 -20.61
N ILE A 90 18.61 -34.77 -21.85
CA ILE A 90 17.59 -35.64 -22.43
C ILE A 90 18.22 -36.41 -23.59
N SER A 91 18.33 -37.74 -23.48
CA SER A 91 18.92 -38.59 -24.51
C SER A 91 17.87 -39.45 -25.20
N MET A 92 17.83 -39.43 -26.53
CA MET A 92 17.10 -40.42 -27.32
C MET A 92 17.94 -41.68 -27.55
N LEU A 93 17.28 -42.83 -27.76
CA LEU A 93 17.94 -44.14 -27.86
C LEU A 93 18.80 -44.35 -29.11
N ASN A 94 18.62 -43.55 -30.17
CA ASN A 94 19.27 -43.77 -31.46
C ASN A 94 20.43 -42.79 -31.67
N ILE A 95 21.62 -43.14 -31.19
CA ILE A 95 22.87 -42.45 -31.55
C ILE A 95 23.80 -43.49 -32.18
N SER A 96 24.37 -43.18 -33.35
CA SER A 96 25.16 -44.12 -34.16
C SER A 96 26.47 -44.58 -33.51
N ASP A 97 27.00 -43.80 -32.57
CA ASP A 97 28.40 -43.91 -32.15
C ASP A 97 28.59 -44.55 -30.76
N MET A 98 27.54 -44.59 -29.91
CA MET A 98 27.57 -45.19 -28.56
C MET A 98 26.14 -45.41 -28.05
N ASP A 99 25.90 -46.52 -27.33
CA ASP A 99 24.60 -46.80 -26.71
C ASP A 99 24.23 -45.74 -25.64
N ALA A 100 22.96 -45.31 -25.60
CA ALA A 100 22.50 -44.21 -24.76
C ALA A 100 22.74 -44.47 -23.26
N PHE A 101 22.64 -45.72 -22.80
CA PHE A 101 22.89 -46.11 -21.41
C PHE A 101 24.38 -46.05 -21.04
N ASN A 102 25.27 -46.46 -21.95
CA ASN A 102 26.72 -46.33 -21.75
C ASN A 102 27.15 -44.87 -21.72
N LEU A 103 26.57 -44.05 -22.59
CA LEU A 103 26.78 -42.60 -22.57
C LEU A 103 26.27 -41.99 -21.25
N ALA A 104 25.06 -42.37 -20.80
CA ALA A 104 24.53 -41.93 -19.51
C ALA A 104 25.46 -42.30 -18.34
N GLY A 105 25.98 -43.53 -18.31
CA GLY A 105 26.97 -43.97 -17.30
C GLY A 105 28.24 -43.10 -17.30
N LEU A 106 28.80 -42.84 -18.49
CA LEU A 106 29.96 -41.95 -18.63
C LEU A 106 29.65 -40.54 -18.14
N LEU A 107 28.50 -39.99 -18.51
CA LEU A 107 28.08 -38.64 -18.15
C LEU A 107 27.83 -38.51 -16.65
N LYS A 108 27.10 -39.46 -16.05
CA LYS A 108 26.80 -39.46 -14.61
C LYS A 108 28.06 -39.60 -13.77
N SER A 109 29.08 -40.34 -14.24
CA SER A 109 30.37 -40.44 -13.57
C SER A 109 31.16 -39.11 -13.52
N ARG A 110 30.99 -38.25 -14.54
CA ARG A 110 31.68 -36.96 -14.66
C ARG A 110 30.86 -35.79 -14.11
N TYR A 111 29.54 -35.88 -14.23
CA TYR A 111 28.57 -34.84 -13.87
C TYR A 111 27.43 -35.46 -13.03
N PRO A 112 27.70 -35.89 -11.78
CA PRO A 112 26.74 -36.66 -10.98
C PRO A 112 25.46 -35.88 -10.63
N GLU A 113 25.56 -34.56 -10.52
CA GLU A 113 24.45 -33.68 -10.14
C GLU A 113 23.50 -33.37 -11.31
N ILE A 114 23.90 -33.62 -12.56
CA ILE A 114 23.04 -33.33 -13.72
C ILE A 114 22.03 -34.48 -13.87
N PRO A 115 20.72 -34.19 -13.86
CA PRO A 115 19.71 -35.21 -14.12
C PRO A 115 19.77 -35.67 -15.58
N ILE A 116 19.69 -36.98 -15.79
CA ILE A 116 19.73 -37.61 -17.11
C ILE A 116 18.42 -38.36 -17.34
N VAL A 117 17.71 -38.00 -18.41
CA VAL A 117 16.45 -38.62 -18.81
C VAL A 117 16.61 -39.28 -20.16
N VAL A 118 16.12 -40.50 -20.28
CA VAL A 118 16.12 -41.25 -21.55
C VAL A 118 14.73 -41.24 -22.17
N LEU A 119 14.63 -40.81 -23.42
CA LEU A 119 13.40 -40.76 -24.21
C LEU A 119 13.42 -41.86 -25.27
N THR A 120 12.40 -42.72 -25.25
CA THR A 120 12.38 -43.98 -26.01
C THR A 120 11.16 -44.04 -26.92
N PRO A 121 11.27 -44.51 -28.18
CA PRO A 121 10.10 -44.77 -29.00
C PRO A 121 9.33 -45.97 -28.45
N TYR A 122 8.00 -45.95 -28.62
CA TYR A 122 7.15 -47.05 -28.15
C TYR A 122 7.37 -48.32 -29.00
N SER A 123 8.06 -49.31 -28.44
CA SER A 123 8.11 -50.65 -29.01
C SER A 123 8.26 -51.74 -27.93
N LYS A 124 7.74 -52.95 -28.24
CA LYS A 124 7.89 -54.12 -27.36
C LYS A 124 9.36 -54.50 -27.19
N ASP A 125 10.16 -54.38 -28.24
CA ASP A 125 11.59 -54.73 -28.23
C ASP A 125 12.38 -53.79 -27.33
N VAL A 126 12.08 -52.49 -27.34
CA VAL A 126 12.69 -51.50 -26.43
C VAL A 126 12.33 -51.79 -24.98
N SER A 127 11.09 -52.19 -24.68
CA SER A 127 10.68 -52.54 -23.31
C SER A 127 11.40 -53.79 -22.78
N LEU A 128 11.63 -54.78 -23.65
CA LEU A 128 12.41 -55.98 -23.31
C LEU A 128 13.90 -55.67 -23.12
N ARG A 129 14.44 -54.73 -23.90
CA ARG A 129 15.81 -54.25 -23.75
C ARG A 129 16.01 -53.50 -22.43
N LEU A 130 15.11 -52.57 -22.10
CA LEU A 130 15.14 -51.81 -20.84
C LEU A 130 15.14 -52.69 -19.58
N GLN A 131 14.54 -53.89 -19.62
CA GLN A 131 14.56 -54.83 -18.49
C GLN A 131 15.91 -55.52 -18.28
N LYS A 132 16.81 -55.48 -19.27
CA LYS A 132 18.13 -56.13 -19.25
C LYS A 132 19.29 -55.16 -19.06
N GLU A 133 19.05 -53.86 -19.24
CA GLU A 133 20.06 -52.80 -19.12
C GLU A 133 20.20 -52.31 -17.66
N ASP A 134 21.38 -51.78 -17.33
CA ASP A 134 21.60 -51.07 -16.06
C ASP A 134 21.08 -49.63 -16.16
N LEU A 135 20.05 -49.31 -15.40
CA LEU A 135 19.40 -48.00 -15.37
C LEU A 135 19.94 -47.08 -14.26
N SER A 136 20.94 -47.51 -13.48
CA SER A 136 21.45 -46.76 -12.33
C SER A 136 21.96 -45.35 -12.65
N ALA A 137 22.43 -45.13 -13.88
CA ALA A 137 22.91 -43.84 -14.36
C ALA A 137 21.81 -42.90 -14.89
N VAL A 138 20.56 -43.38 -14.97
CA VAL A 138 19.42 -42.66 -15.56
C VAL A 138 18.40 -42.33 -14.46
N ASP A 139 18.03 -41.07 -14.34
CA ASP A 139 17.05 -40.62 -13.34
C ASP A 139 15.62 -41.05 -13.70
N TYR A 140 15.24 -40.93 -14.98
CA TYR A 140 13.95 -41.38 -15.49
C TYR A 140 14.03 -41.84 -16.95
N VAL A 141 13.19 -42.81 -17.31
CA VAL A 141 12.96 -43.24 -18.70
C VAL A 141 11.58 -42.74 -19.11
N PHE A 142 11.36 -42.29 -20.34
CA PHE A 142 10.05 -41.89 -20.83
C PHE A 142 9.77 -42.49 -22.22
N CYS A 143 8.48 -42.66 -22.54
CA CYS A 143 8.03 -43.02 -23.88
C CYS A 143 7.70 -41.74 -24.66
N TRP A 144 8.30 -41.57 -25.84
CA TRP A 144 7.87 -40.57 -26.80
C TRP A 144 6.57 -41.02 -27.46
N LEU A 145 5.50 -40.27 -27.24
CA LEU A 145 4.15 -40.55 -27.75
C LEU A 145 3.75 -39.62 -28.91
N GLY A 146 4.70 -38.86 -29.47
CA GLY A 146 4.44 -37.86 -30.51
C GLY A 146 3.78 -36.58 -30.00
N ASN A 147 3.97 -36.24 -28.72
CA ASN A 147 3.44 -35.01 -28.12
C ASN A 147 4.53 -34.33 -27.27
N ALA A 148 4.86 -33.07 -27.59
CA ALA A 148 5.86 -32.29 -26.86
C ALA A 148 5.48 -31.94 -25.41
N ASP A 149 4.20 -32.07 -25.02
CA ASP A 149 3.75 -31.93 -23.63
C ASP A 149 4.56 -32.83 -22.66
N ILE A 150 5.12 -33.93 -23.15
CA ILE A 150 6.00 -34.81 -22.36
C ILE A 150 7.30 -34.15 -21.94
N LEU A 151 7.90 -33.32 -22.79
CA LEU A 151 9.14 -32.60 -22.46
C LEU A 151 8.87 -31.61 -21.33
N LEU A 152 7.74 -30.89 -21.40
CA LEU A 152 7.30 -30.02 -20.31
C LEU A 152 7.09 -30.82 -19.02
N ALA A 153 6.43 -31.97 -19.08
CA ALA A 153 6.20 -32.82 -17.92
C ALA A 153 7.53 -33.32 -17.29
N ILE A 154 8.51 -33.70 -18.11
CA ILE A 154 9.85 -34.10 -17.65
C ILE A 154 10.54 -32.95 -16.90
N ILE A 155 10.58 -31.77 -17.52
CA ILE A 155 11.20 -30.57 -16.95
C ILE A 155 10.56 -30.27 -15.59
N LYS A 156 9.23 -30.29 -15.52
CA LYS A 156 8.49 -29.92 -14.32
C LYS A 156 8.58 -30.99 -13.23
N LEU A 157 8.65 -32.27 -13.58
CA LEU A 157 8.88 -33.35 -12.62
C LEU A 157 10.23 -33.19 -11.91
N ILE A 158 11.27 -32.86 -12.68
CA ILE A 158 12.62 -32.67 -12.13
C ILE A 158 12.66 -31.40 -11.27
N GLU A 159 12.12 -30.28 -11.76
CA GLU A 159 12.02 -29.05 -10.96
C GLU A 159 11.22 -29.28 -9.66
N ASP A 160 10.10 -30.01 -9.73
CA ASP A 160 9.29 -30.33 -8.55
C ASP A 160 10.12 -31.17 -7.56
N LYS A 161 10.86 -32.19 -8.00
CA LYS A 161 11.77 -32.99 -7.17
C LYS A 161 12.88 -32.15 -6.52
N MET A 162 13.50 -31.25 -7.29
CA MET A 162 14.60 -30.38 -6.80
C MET A 162 14.17 -29.42 -5.69
N ASN A 163 12.90 -28.99 -5.70
CA ASN A 163 12.37 -28.01 -4.75
C ASN A 163 11.45 -28.64 -3.68
N ALA A 164 11.07 -29.91 -3.81
CA ALA A 164 10.04 -30.56 -2.99
C ALA A 164 10.29 -30.40 -1.48
N GLU A 165 11.50 -30.69 -1.01
CA GLU A 165 11.83 -30.65 0.42
C GLU A 165 11.56 -29.27 1.03
N TYR A 166 12.06 -28.20 0.39
CA TYR A 166 11.87 -26.84 0.90
C TYR A 166 10.43 -26.35 0.74
N ASP A 167 9.87 -26.51 -0.46
CA ASP A 167 8.54 -26.01 -0.79
C ASP A 167 7.45 -26.66 0.09
N LEU A 168 7.53 -27.99 0.31
CA LEU A 168 6.52 -28.71 1.08
C LEU A 168 6.69 -28.51 2.59
N GLN A 169 7.90 -28.67 3.14
CA GLN A 169 8.09 -28.70 4.59
C GLN A 169 8.21 -27.31 5.23
N HIS A 170 8.81 -26.34 4.53
CA HIS A 170 9.02 -25.00 5.10
C HIS A 170 7.92 -23.99 4.75
N ILE A 171 7.34 -24.08 3.55
CA ILE A 171 6.32 -23.12 3.10
C ILE A 171 4.90 -23.70 3.15
N GLY A 172 4.77 -25.02 3.02
CA GLY A 172 3.48 -25.72 3.08
C GLY A 172 2.84 -26.01 1.72
N VAL A 173 3.60 -25.91 0.62
CA VAL A 173 3.13 -26.31 -0.71
C VAL A 173 2.66 -27.74 -0.69
N GLN A 174 1.60 -28.03 -1.44
CA GLN A 174 1.03 -29.37 -1.47
C GLN A 174 1.68 -30.27 -2.52
N ALA A 175 1.51 -31.58 -2.40
CA ALA A 175 1.92 -32.53 -3.42
C ALA A 175 0.86 -33.59 -3.74
N ILE A 176 0.97 -34.13 -4.96
CA ILE A 176 0.26 -35.31 -5.43
C ILE A 176 1.30 -36.41 -5.61
N ILE A 177 1.06 -37.57 -4.99
CA ILE A 177 1.91 -38.75 -5.19
C ILE A 177 1.32 -39.56 -6.33
N LEU A 178 2.12 -39.81 -7.37
CA LEU A 178 1.79 -40.71 -8.47
C LEU A 178 2.67 -41.96 -8.33
N VAL A 179 2.04 -43.13 -8.14
CA VAL A 179 2.72 -44.42 -8.05
C VAL A 179 2.43 -45.23 -9.31
N GLU A 180 3.44 -45.36 -10.16
CA GLU A 180 3.35 -46.05 -11.46
C GLU A 180 4.73 -46.55 -11.89
N ASP A 181 4.87 -47.86 -12.08
CA ASP A 181 6.14 -48.48 -12.53
C ASP A 181 6.21 -48.64 -14.06
N SER A 182 5.08 -48.52 -14.77
CA SER A 182 5.05 -48.62 -16.23
C SER A 182 5.45 -47.31 -16.90
N VAL A 183 6.59 -47.34 -17.58
CA VAL A 183 7.12 -46.25 -18.42
C VAL A 183 6.06 -45.63 -19.32
N ARG A 184 5.24 -46.49 -19.95
CA ARG A 184 4.17 -46.04 -20.83
C ARG A 184 3.11 -45.22 -20.10
N TYR A 185 2.66 -45.69 -18.94
CA TYR A 185 1.51 -45.09 -18.27
C TYR A 185 1.86 -43.77 -17.60
N TYR A 186 2.98 -43.65 -16.88
CA TYR A 186 3.34 -42.34 -16.33
C TYR A 186 3.71 -41.33 -17.42
N SER A 187 4.22 -41.79 -18.58
CA SER A 187 4.43 -40.92 -19.75
C SER A 187 3.12 -40.38 -20.33
N VAL A 188 1.98 -41.05 -20.08
CA VAL A 188 0.63 -40.56 -20.44
C VAL A 188 0.03 -39.71 -19.31
N PHE A 189 0.19 -40.11 -18.06
CA PHE A 189 -0.45 -39.44 -16.93
C PHE A 189 0.17 -38.10 -16.58
N LEU A 190 1.51 -38.01 -16.54
CA LEU A 190 2.19 -36.80 -16.10
C LEU A 190 1.81 -35.56 -16.92
N PRO A 191 1.84 -35.58 -18.27
CA PRO A 191 1.39 -34.43 -19.07
C PRO A 191 -0.04 -33.99 -18.74
N ASN A 192 -0.95 -34.95 -18.60
CA ASN A 192 -2.36 -34.68 -18.28
C ASN A 192 -2.53 -34.09 -16.88
N ILE A 193 -1.87 -34.64 -15.87
CA ILE A 193 -1.94 -34.14 -14.49
C ILE A 193 -1.34 -32.74 -14.40
N TYR A 194 -0.18 -32.49 -15.03
CA TYR A 194 0.40 -31.15 -15.07
C TYR A 194 -0.53 -30.14 -15.73
N LYS A 195 -1.16 -30.48 -16.85
CA LYS A 195 -2.14 -29.62 -17.52
C LYS A 195 -3.32 -29.26 -16.61
N ILE A 196 -3.79 -30.20 -15.80
CA ILE A 196 -4.84 -29.97 -14.80
C ILE A 196 -4.34 -29.00 -13.72
N ILE A 197 -3.17 -29.26 -13.14
CA ILE A 197 -2.57 -28.42 -12.09
C ILE A 197 -2.34 -27.00 -12.61
N PHE A 198 -1.83 -26.83 -13.82
CA PHE A 198 -1.57 -25.50 -14.38
C PHE A 198 -2.85 -24.73 -14.68
N ARG A 199 -3.89 -25.38 -15.21
CA ARG A 199 -5.22 -24.78 -15.36
C ARG A 199 -5.80 -24.39 -14.01
N GLN A 200 -5.67 -25.24 -12.99
CA GLN A 200 -6.08 -24.94 -11.63
C GLN A 200 -5.28 -23.77 -11.04
N SER A 201 -3.98 -23.68 -11.32
CA SER A 201 -3.11 -22.61 -10.81
C SER A 201 -3.57 -21.22 -11.26
N ARG A 202 -4.24 -21.12 -12.43
CA ARG A 202 -4.88 -19.87 -12.85
C ARG A 202 -5.98 -19.41 -11.89
N SER A 203 -6.66 -20.31 -11.18
CA SER A 203 -7.65 -19.93 -10.17
C SER A 203 -7.02 -19.22 -8.98
N PHE A 204 -5.72 -19.40 -8.72
CA PHE A 204 -5.02 -18.75 -7.60
C PHE A 204 -4.86 -17.25 -7.83
N MET A 205 -4.86 -16.84 -9.10
CA MET A 205 -4.72 -15.44 -9.51
C MET A 205 -5.91 -14.58 -9.09
N LYS A 206 -7.06 -15.20 -8.76
CA LYS A 206 -8.26 -14.47 -8.29
C LYS A 206 -8.06 -13.88 -6.89
N GLU A 207 -7.25 -14.51 -6.04
CA GLU A 207 -6.99 -14.09 -4.65
C GLU A 207 -5.84 -13.09 -4.52
N ALA A 208 -5.17 -12.78 -5.63
CA ALA A 208 -4.02 -11.89 -5.63
C ALA A 208 -4.49 -10.44 -5.82
N LEU A 209 -3.96 -9.54 -4.99
CA LEU A 209 -4.36 -8.13 -5.01
C LEU A 209 -3.71 -7.35 -6.16
N ASN A 210 -2.61 -7.83 -6.72
CA ASN A 210 -1.93 -7.22 -7.88
C ASN A 210 -1.20 -8.24 -8.75
N GLU A 211 -0.73 -7.81 -9.93
CA GLU A 211 -0.05 -8.66 -10.92
C GLU A 211 1.25 -9.29 -10.40
N HIS A 212 2.01 -8.57 -9.56
CA HIS A 212 3.23 -9.13 -8.98
C HIS A 212 2.92 -10.33 -8.07
N GLN A 213 1.92 -10.20 -7.20
CA GLN A 213 1.45 -11.30 -6.35
C GLN A 213 0.84 -12.44 -7.15
N ARG A 214 0.11 -12.15 -8.23
CA ARG A 214 -0.40 -13.17 -9.16
C ARG A 214 0.72 -14.06 -9.65
N MET A 215 1.81 -13.45 -10.11
CA MET A 215 2.98 -14.17 -10.62
C MET A 215 3.64 -15.04 -9.54
N LEU A 216 3.85 -14.49 -8.35
CA LEU A 216 4.48 -15.23 -7.26
C LEU A 216 3.61 -16.42 -6.80
N ARG A 217 2.30 -16.24 -6.70
CA ARG A 217 1.35 -17.29 -6.27
C ARG A 217 1.31 -18.51 -7.20
N LEU A 218 1.58 -18.35 -8.50
CA LEU A 218 1.69 -19.49 -9.43
C LEU A 218 2.80 -20.49 -9.03
N ARG A 219 3.80 -20.05 -8.25
CA ARG A 219 4.85 -20.94 -7.72
C ARG A 219 4.34 -21.88 -6.61
N GLY A 220 3.22 -21.52 -5.98
CA GLY A 220 2.53 -22.31 -4.95
C GLY A 220 1.70 -23.47 -5.50
N ARG A 221 1.78 -23.78 -6.79
CA ARG A 221 1.10 -24.95 -7.38
C ARG A 221 1.51 -26.25 -6.68
N PRO A 222 0.59 -27.22 -6.58
CA PRO A 222 0.93 -28.56 -6.13
C PRO A 222 2.07 -29.17 -6.94
N LYS A 223 2.99 -29.83 -6.25
CA LYS A 223 4.10 -30.60 -6.84
C LYS A 223 3.64 -32.02 -7.18
N ILE A 224 4.24 -32.64 -8.19
CA ILE A 224 4.04 -34.08 -8.43
C ILE A 224 5.27 -34.84 -7.96
N LEU A 225 5.05 -35.88 -7.16
CA LEU A 225 6.08 -36.83 -6.73
C LEU A 225 5.79 -38.17 -7.40
N LEU A 226 6.63 -38.55 -8.37
CA LEU A 226 6.54 -39.86 -9.03
C LEU A 226 7.34 -40.90 -8.24
N ALA A 227 6.66 -41.96 -7.81
CA ALA A 227 7.25 -43.16 -7.24
C ALA A 227 7.06 -44.35 -8.18
N THR A 228 8.08 -45.20 -8.29
CA THR A 228 8.07 -46.38 -9.18
C THR A 228 7.98 -47.71 -8.42
N ASN A 229 8.09 -47.67 -7.10
CA ASN A 229 8.01 -48.82 -6.21
C ASN A 229 7.35 -48.44 -4.87
N PHE A 230 7.06 -49.44 -4.05
CA PHE A 230 6.38 -49.26 -2.76
C PHE A 230 7.20 -48.46 -1.76
N GLU A 231 8.51 -48.69 -1.71
CA GLU A 231 9.41 -48.05 -0.74
C GLU A 231 9.51 -46.55 -0.99
N GLU A 232 9.63 -46.12 -2.26
CA GLU A 232 9.59 -44.72 -2.67
C GLU A 232 8.24 -44.07 -2.34
N ALA A 233 7.14 -44.74 -2.68
CA ALA A 233 5.79 -44.22 -2.43
C ALA A 233 5.54 -44.00 -0.93
N LYS A 234 5.91 -44.99 -0.11
CA LYS A 234 5.82 -44.91 1.35
C LYS A 234 6.76 -43.84 1.90
N SER A 235 8.00 -43.74 1.40
CA SER A 235 8.95 -42.70 1.83
C SER A 235 8.42 -41.29 1.55
N PHE A 236 7.83 -41.05 0.38
CA PHE A 236 7.20 -39.76 0.08
C PHE A 236 6.01 -39.47 0.97
N TYR A 237 5.15 -40.47 1.23
CA TYR A 237 4.02 -40.30 2.13
C TYR A 237 4.49 -39.98 3.56
N ASP A 238 5.36 -40.80 4.14
CA ASP A 238 5.84 -40.63 5.52
C ASP A 238 6.54 -39.28 5.71
N LYS A 239 7.35 -38.86 4.72
CA LYS A 239 8.08 -37.58 4.76
C LYS A 239 7.17 -36.36 4.59
N TYR A 240 6.09 -36.47 3.82
CA TYR A 240 5.30 -35.32 3.37
C TYR A 240 3.79 -35.39 3.69
N LYS A 241 3.31 -36.35 4.48
CA LYS A 241 1.87 -36.60 4.77
C LYS A 241 1.08 -35.38 5.25
N ALA A 242 1.73 -34.40 5.89
CA ALA A 242 1.07 -33.16 6.28
C ALA A 242 0.60 -32.30 5.08
N ASN A 243 1.21 -32.48 3.91
CA ASN A 243 1.07 -31.64 2.71
C ASN A 243 0.68 -32.44 1.45
N ILE A 244 0.11 -33.64 1.60
CA ILE A 244 -0.42 -34.41 0.46
C ILE A 244 -1.87 -34.01 0.18
N LEU A 245 -2.18 -33.67 -1.07
CA LEU A 245 -3.54 -33.41 -1.55
C LEU A 245 -4.27 -34.69 -1.96
N GLY A 246 -3.52 -35.67 -2.48
CA GLY A 246 -4.06 -36.95 -2.89
C GLY A 246 -3.01 -37.87 -3.49
N ILE A 247 -3.38 -39.14 -3.61
CA ILE A 247 -2.50 -40.21 -4.09
C ILE A 247 -3.18 -40.94 -5.26
N ILE A 248 -2.41 -41.20 -6.31
CA ILE A 248 -2.84 -41.95 -7.49
C ILE A 248 -1.89 -43.14 -7.60
N SER A 249 -2.40 -44.36 -7.51
CA SER A 249 -1.55 -45.55 -7.42
C SER A 249 -2.05 -46.66 -8.33
N ASP A 250 -1.15 -47.30 -9.07
CA ASP A 250 -1.41 -48.64 -9.60
C ASP A 250 -1.66 -49.64 -8.47
N ILE A 251 -2.31 -50.75 -8.76
CA ILE A 251 -2.52 -51.81 -7.77
C ILE A 251 -1.31 -52.73 -7.71
N ASN A 252 -0.71 -53.01 -8.86
CA ASN A 252 0.39 -53.95 -9.00
C ASN A 252 1.68 -53.23 -9.42
N TYR A 253 2.62 -53.09 -8.51
CA TYR A 253 3.97 -52.60 -8.75
C TYR A 253 4.94 -53.27 -7.77
N LYS A 254 6.24 -53.01 -7.91
CA LYS A 254 7.30 -53.72 -7.18
C LYS A 254 7.30 -53.39 -5.67
N ILE A 255 7.54 -54.41 -4.84
CA ILE A 255 7.91 -54.32 -3.41
C ILE A 255 9.32 -54.92 -3.28
N ASP A 256 10.22 -54.26 -2.57
CA ASP A 256 11.65 -54.63 -2.45
C ASP A 256 12.31 -54.91 -3.81
N ASN A 257 11.97 -54.10 -4.83
CA ASN A 257 12.37 -54.27 -6.22
C ASN A 257 11.97 -55.61 -6.88
N LYS A 258 11.11 -56.41 -6.26
CA LYS A 258 10.56 -57.66 -6.79
C LYS A 258 9.12 -57.45 -7.25
N ARG A 259 8.77 -58.03 -8.40
CA ARG A 259 7.37 -58.11 -8.81
C ARG A 259 6.71 -59.23 -8.02
N ASP A 260 5.84 -58.84 -7.09
CA ASP A 260 4.95 -59.74 -6.40
C ASP A 260 3.52 -59.40 -6.81
N THR A 261 2.90 -60.30 -7.57
CA THR A 261 1.52 -60.15 -8.04
C THR A 261 0.48 -60.53 -6.98
N GLU A 262 0.88 -61.13 -5.86
CA GLU A 262 -0.05 -61.53 -4.79
C GLU A 262 -0.23 -60.44 -3.73
N SER A 263 0.80 -59.62 -3.47
CA SER A 263 0.77 -58.61 -2.40
C SER A 263 -0.11 -57.39 -2.69
N MET A 264 -0.47 -57.13 -3.96
CA MET A 264 -1.29 -55.98 -4.37
C MET A 264 -0.81 -54.66 -3.70
N ALA A 265 0.44 -54.28 -3.95
CA ALA A 265 1.15 -53.20 -3.28
C ALA A 265 0.36 -51.88 -3.14
N GLY A 266 -0.42 -51.50 -4.16
CA GLY A 266 -1.25 -50.29 -4.12
C GLY A 266 -2.39 -50.36 -3.11
N LEU A 267 -2.97 -51.55 -2.91
CA LEU A 267 -4.00 -51.77 -1.89
C LEU A 267 -3.41 -51.72 -0.48
N LEU A 268 -2.21 -52.26 -0.28
CA LEU A 268 -1.47 -52.13 0.99
C LEU A 268 -1.18 -50.66 1.32
N LEU A 269 -0.69 -49.88 0.36
CA LEU A 269 -0.44 -48.46 0.54
C LEU A 269 -1.74 -47.71 0.87
N CYS A 270 -2.82 -47.99 0.13
CA CYS A 270 -4.12 -47.38 0.38
C CYS A 270 -4.62 -47.66 1.80
N LYS A 271 -4.44 -48.88 2.33
CA LYS A 271 -4.86 -49.24 3.70
C LYS A 271 -4.09 -48.43 4.73
N GLN A 272 -2.76 -48.37 4.61
CA GLN A 272 -1.90 -47.61 5.53
C GLN A 272 -2.26 -46.12 5.54
N VAL A 273 -2.48 -45.54 4.36
CA VAL A 273 -2.86 -44.12 4.24
C VAL A 273 -4.23 -43.86 4.88
N LYS A 274 -5.22 -44.72 4.63
CA LYS A 274 -6.58 -44.57 5.15
C LYS A 274 -6.70 -44.82 6.66
N GLU A 275 -5.81 -45.63 7.24
CA GLU A 275 -5.72 -45.82 8.69
C GLU A 275 -5.25 -44.53 9.40
N GLU A 276 -4.34 -43.78 8.79
CA GLU A 276 -3.85 -42.50 9.34
C GLU A 276 -4.77 -41.31 8.99
N ASP A 277 -5.25 -41.22 7.76
CA ASP A 277 -6.19 -40.19 7.30
C ASP A 277 -7.34 -40.83 6.48
N PRO A 278 -8.49 -41.12 7.13
CA PRO A 278 -9.64 -41.72 6.47
C PRO A 278 -10.17 -40.91 5.28
N TYR A 279 -9.95 -39.60 5.28
CA TYR A 279 -10.46 -38.68 4.27
C TYR A 279 -9.43 -38.36 3.18
N MET A 280 -8.22 -38.93 3.20
CA MET A 280 -7.22 -38.69 2.16
C MET A 280 -7.75 -39.15 0.79
N PRO A 281 -7.79 -38.27 -0.23
CA PRO A 281 -8.16 -38.66 -1.58
C PRO A 281 -7.18 -39.68 -2.14
N PHE A 282 -7.70 -40.82 -2.57
CA PHE A 282 -6.91 -41.90 -3.14
C PHE A 282 -7.59 -42.40 -4.42
N ILE A 283 -6.80 -42.67 -5.46
CA ILE A 283 -7.26 -43.32 -6.69
C ILE A 283 -6.44 -44.58 -6.89
N LEU A 284 -7.12 -45.71 -7.01
CA LEU A 284 -6.53 -46.95 -7.51
C LEU A 284 -6.74 -47.01 -9.03
N GLN A 285 -5.70 -47.41 -9.75
CA GLN A 285 -5.79 -47.69 -11.18
C GLN A 285 -5.33 -49.11 -11.47
N SER A 286 -5.90 -49.74 -12.49
CA SER A 286 -5.59 -51.13 -12.83
C SER A 286 -5.94 -51.44 -14.28
N SER A 287 -5.18 -52.37 -14.87
CA SER A 287 -5.51 -52.96 -16.19
C SER A 287 -6.55 -54.08 -16.09
N ASP A 288 -6.78 -54.61 -14.88
CA ASP A 288 -7.85 -55.56 -14.56
C ASP A 288 -9.01 -54.83 -13.89
N ILE A 289 -10.21 -54.99 -14.47
CA ILE A 289 -11.45 -54.37 -14.00
C ILE A 289 -11.97 -55.05 -12.72
N SER A 290 -11.60 -56.31 -12.46
CA SER A 290 -12.03 -57.05 -11.27
C SER A 290 -11.61 -56.34 -9.98
N ASN A 291 -10.46 -55.65 -10.03
CA ASN A 291 -9.91 -54.89 -8.93
C ASN A 291 -10.75 -53.66 -8.51
N LYS A 292 -11.75 -53.27 -9.31
CA LYS A 292 -12.71 -52.23 -8.91
C LYS A 292 -13.41 -52.59 -7.59
N PHE A 293 -13.66 -53.88 -7.37
CA PHE A 293 -14.25 -54.38 -6.12
C PHE A 293 -13.51 -53.87 -4.88
N TYR A 294 -12.17 -53.94 -4.89
CA TYR A 294 -11.37 -53.49 -3.75
C TYR A 294 -11.39 -51.96 -3.56
N ALA A 295 -11.46 -51.21 -4.65
CA ALA A 295 -11.60 -49.75 -4.56
C ALA A 295 -12.96 -49.36 -3.96
N ASP A 296 -14.04 -50.03 -4.37
CA ASP A 296 -15.39 -49.83 -3.83
C ASP A 296 -15.45 -50.21 -2.34
N GLU A 297 -14.80 -51.32 -1.93
CA GLU A 297 -14.70 -51.75 -0.52
C GLU A 297 -13.99 -50.70 0.36
N MET A 298 -12.96 -50.05 -0.18
CA MET A 298 -12.20 -49.01 0.53
C MET A 298 -12.80 -47.60 0.41
N GLY A 299 -13.86 -47.43 -0.38
CA GLY A 299 -14.47 -46.13 -0.64
C GLY A 299 -13.54 -45.15 -1.37
N VAL A 300 -12.70 -45.65 -2.28
CA VAL A 300 -11.72 -44.86 -3.06
C VAL A 300 -12.03 -44.88 -4.55
N GLY A 301 -11.48 -43.94 -5.29
CA GLY A 301 -11.65 -43.88 -6.74
C GLY A 301 -11.00 -45.07 -7.46
N PHE A 302 -11.62 -45.50 -8.56
CA PHE A 302 -11.05 -46.51 -9.44
C PHE A 302 -10.96 -46.00 -10.89
N ILE A 303 -9.82 -46.21 -11.53
CA ILE A 303 -9.59 -45.88 -12.93
C ILE A 303 -9.16 -47.13 -13.70
N TYR A 304 -9.90 -47.44 -14.77
CA TYR A 304 -9.58 -48.55 -15.65
C TYR A 304 -8.60 -48.14 -16.75
N LYS A 305 -7.38 -48.68 -16.73
CA LYS A 305 -6.29 -48.27 -17.64
C LYS A 305 -6.61 -48.50 -19.14
N ASN A 306 -7.47 -49.44 -19.47
CA ASN A 306 -7.90 -49.69 -20.86
C ASN A 306 -9.19 -48.95 -21.24
N SER A 307 -9.69 -48.03 -20.39
CA SER A 307 -10.85 -47.21 -20.72
C SER A 307 -10.54 -46.28 -21.90
N LYS A 308 -11.50 -46.13 -22.81
CA LYS A 308 -11.43 -45.13 -23.91
C LYS A 308 -11.50 -43.70 -23.37
N THR A 309 -12.02 -43.51 -22.17
CA THR A 309 -12.22 -42.21 -21.51
C THR A 309 -11.27 -41.98 -20.33
N LEU A 310 -10.18 -42.77 -20.22
CA LEU A 310 -9.17 -42.71 -19.16
C LEU A 310 -8.76 -41.28 -18.76
N ASN A 311 -8.35 -40.46 -19.74
CA ASN A 311 -7.87 -39.09 -19.46
C ASN A 311 -8.98 -38.16 -18.93
N ILE A 312 -10.23 -38.38 -19.35
CA ILE A 312 -11.40 -37.61 -18.89
C ILE A 312 -11.76 -38.04 -17.47
N GLU A 313 -11.83 -39.34 -17.22
CA GLU A 313 -12.12 -39.90 -15.89
C GLU A 313 -11.09 -39.46 -14.86
N LEU A 314 -9.79 -39.55 -15.19
CA LEU A 314 -8.70 -39.08 -14.33
C LEU A 314 -8.84 -37.60 -14.01
N ARG A 315 -9.11 -36.78 -15.04
CA ARG A 315 -9.28 -35.34 -14.88
C ARG A 315 -10.45 -35.02 -13.96
N ASP A 316 -11.60 -35.61 -14.22
CA ASP A 316 -12.84 -35.29 -13.49
C ASP A 316 -12.76 -35.77 -12.04
N TYR A 317 -12.04 -36.87 -11.77
CA TYR A 317 -11.74 -37.30 -10.41
C TYR A 317 -10.80 -36.32 -9.68
N ILE A 318 -9.65 -35.96 -10.28
CA ILE A 318 -8.71 -35.01 -9.66
C ILE A 318 -9.43 -33.69 -9.37
N ILE A 319 -10.24 -33.21 -10.32
CA ILE A 319 -11.01 -31.98 -10.13
C ILE A 319 -11.96 -32.10 -8.92
N SER A 320 -12.74 -33.18 -8.85
CA SER A 320 -13.76 -33.33 -7.82
C SER A 320 -13.22 -33.63 -6.43
N GLN A 321 -12.13 -34.39 -6.30
CA GLN A 321 -11.65 -34.91 -5.01
C GLN A 321 -10.44 -34.15 -4.44
N PHE A 322 -9.59 -33.55 -5.27
CA PHE A 322 -8.35 -32.88 -4.79
C PHE A 322 -8.59 -31.39 -4.46
N GLY A 323 -9.84 -30.96 -4.40
CA GLY A 323 -10.22 -29.57 -4.07
C GLY A 323 -9.96 -28.57 -5.20
N PHE A 324 -9.83 -29.05 -6.44
CA PHE A 324 -9.66 -28.21 -7.63
C PHE A 324 -11.02 -27.69 -8.13
N GLY A 325 -11.04 -26.60 -8.89
CA GLY A 325 -12.27 -25.94 -9.32
C GLY A 325 -13.01 -25.22 -8.20
N ASP A 326 -14.25 -24.79 -8.45
CA ASP A 326 -15.10 -24.10 -7.48
C ASP A 326 -15.42 -24.98 -6.27
N PHE A 327 -15.60 -24.38 -5.08
CA PHE A 327 -16.09 -25.11 -3.92
C PHE A 327 -17.59 -25.33 -4.07
N ILE A 328 -18.03 -26.59 -4.00
CA ILE A 328 -19.44 -26.94 -4.16
C ILE A 328 -19.96 -27.45 -2.82
N PHE A 329 -20.90 -26.71 -2.23
CA PHE A 329 -21.65 -27.19 -1.08
C PHE A 329 -22.70 -28.19 -1.56
N ARG A 330 -22.72 -29.37 -0.96
CA ARG A 330 -23.60 -30.48 -1.31
C ARG A 330 -24.46 -30.89 -0.14
N ASP A 331 -25.67 -31.33 -0.44
CA ASP A 331 -26.53 -31.99 0.52
C ASP A 331 -25.93 -33.39 0.84
N PRO A 332 -25.70 -33.74 2.11
CA PRO A 332 -25.03 -34.99 2.47
C PRO A 332 -25.87 -36.24 2.17
N LYS A 333 -27.20 -36.12 2.02
CA LYS A 333 -28.12 -37.23 1.75
C LYS A 333 -28.31 -37.47 0.26
N THR A 334 -28.39 -36.39 -0.53
CA THR A 334 -28.71 -36.46 -1.97
C THR A 334 -27.53 -36.14 -2.88
N LEU A 335 -26.43 -35.62 -2.34
CA LEU A 335 -25.23 -35.15 -3.04
C LEU A 335 -25.48 -34.05 -4.10
N LYS A 336 -26.69 -33.47 -4.13
CA LYS A 336 -27.05 -32.37 -5.02
C LYS A 336 -26.34 -31.08 -4.61
N GLU A 337 -25.97 -30.27 -5.60
CA GLU A 337 -25.39 -28.94 -5.40
C GLU A 337 -26.42 -28.00 -4.74
N ILE A 338 -26.02 -27.39 -3.62
CA ILE A 338 -26.80 -26.36 -2.92
C ILE A 338 -26.38 -24.97 -3.40
N CYS A 339 -25.08 -24.71 -3.35
CA CYS A 339 -24.47 -23.49 -3.86
C CYS A 339 -22.98 -23.70 -4.16
N ARG A 340 -22.36 -22.72 -4.81
CA ARG A 340 -20.95 -22.73 -5.17
C ARG A 340 -20.22 -21.47 -4.74
N ALA A 341 -18.95 -21.61 -4.42
CA ALA A 341 -18.03 -20.52 -4.16
C ALA A 341 -16.83 -20.60 -5.09
N THR A 342 -16.59 -19.54 -5.87
CA THR A 342 -15.51 -19.52 -6.87
C THR A 342 -14.17 -19.00 -6.33
N ASP A 343 -14.25 -18.21 -5.26
CA ASP A 343 -13.15 -17.53 -4.56
C ASP A 343 -13.45 -17.44 -3.05
N LEU A 344 -12.50 -16.92 -2.29
CA LEU A 344 -12.55 -16.82 -0.84
C LEU A 344 -13.65 -15.86 -0.36
N GLN A 345 -13.94 -14.80 -1.13
CA GLN A 345 -15.02 -13.85 -0.84
C GLN A 345 -16.38 -14.54 -0.93
N HIS A 346 -16.65 -15.27 -2.02
CA HIS A 346 -17.85 -16.07 -2.18
C HIS A 346 -17.94 -17.15 -1.11
N LEU A 347 -16.84 -17.83 -0.77
CA LEU A 347 -16.84 -18.84 0.29
C LEU A 347 -17.26 -18.22 1.63
N GLN A 348 -16.71 -17.06 1.98
CA GLN A 348 -17.06 -16.32 3.19
C GLN A 348 -18.56 -16.00 3.25
N GLN A 349 -19.15 -15.52 2.15
CA GLN A 349 -20.57 -15.18 2.08
C GLN A 349 -21.47 -16.43 2.16
N GLN A 350 -21.12 -17.49 1.42
CA GLN A 350 -21.92 -18.72 1.37
C GLN A 350 -21.91 -19.47 2.70
N ILE A 351 -20.80 -19.41 3.46
CA ILE A 351 -20.71 -20.02 4.79
C ILE A 351 -21.78 -19.48 5.75
N LEU A 352 -22.34 -18.29 5.56
CA LEU A 352 -23.44 -17.83 6.44
C LEU A 352 -24.81 -18.42 6.05
N ASN A 353 -24.99 -18.81 4.79
CA ASN A 353 -26.30 -19.15 4.21
C ASN A 353 -26.53 -20.66 4.06
N VAL A 354 -25.47 -21.47 4.02
CA VAL A 354 -25.55 -22.92 3.78
C VAL A 354 -26.18 -23.66 4.99
N PRO A 355 -27.08 -24.65 4.77
CA PRO A 355 -27.66 -25.45 5.85
C PRO A 355 -26.62 -26.11 6.79
N ASP A 356 -26.97 -26.30 8.06
CA ASP A 356 -26.07 -26.87 9.09
C ASP A 356 -25.57 -28.28 8.72
N ASP A 357 -26.46 -29.16 8.23
CA ASP A 357 -26.10 -30.53 7.82
C ASP A 357 -25.01 -30.55 6.73
N SER A 358 -25.14 -29.67 5.73
CA SER A 358 -24.16 -29.53 4.65
C SER A 358 -22.85 -28.94 5.15
N PHE A 359 -22.94 -27.88 5.96
CA PHE A 359 -21.75 -27.25 6.53
C PHE A 359 -20.95 -28.23 7.39
N GLN A 360 -21.61 -29.01 8.25
CA GLN A 360 -20.99 -30.03 9.09
C GLN A 360 -20.36 -31.17 8.28
N TYR A 361 -21.04 -31.60 7.21
CA TYR A 361 -20.48 -32.59 6.28
C TYR A 361 -19.17 -32.09 5.65
N HIS A 362 -19.12 -30.85 5.18
CA HIS A 362 -17.92 -30.32 4.53
C HIS A 362 -16.77 -29.98 5.49
N THR A 363 -17.08 -29.55 6.72
CA THR A 363 -16.05 -29.29 7.73
C THR A 363 -15.46 -30.59 8.28
N SER A 364 -16.30 -31.59 8.61
CA SER A 364 -15.83 -32.87 9.17
C SER A 364 -14.94 -33.69 8.22
N GLN A 365 -15.05 -33.50 6.90
CA GLN A 365 -14.26 -34.22 5.89
C GLN A 365 -13.05 -33.43 5.35
N ASN A 366 -12.71 -32.31 5.99
CA ASN A 366 -11.62 -31.43 5.57
C ASN A 366 -11.79 -30.85 4.15
N HIS A 367 -13.01 -30.75 3.63
CA HIS A 367 -13.23 -30.24 2.27
C HIS A 367 -12.80 -28.77 2.15
N ILE A 368 -13.09 -27.96 3.17
CA ILE A 368 -12.73 -26.52 3.16
C ILE A 368 -11.20 -26.35 3.21
N SER A 369 -10.50 -27.03 4.12
CA SER A 369 -9.04 -26.93 4.24
C SER A 369 -8.32 -27.44 2.98
N LYS A 370 -8.80 -28.54 2.37
CA LYS A 370 -8.29 -29.03 1.08
C LYS A 370 -8.47 -28.02 -0.05
N TRP A 371 -9.66 -27.43 -0.17
CA TRP A 371 -9.94 -26.42 -1.20
C TRP A 371 -9.08 -25.16 -1.05
N LEU A 372 -8.81 -24.73 0.18
CA LEU A 372 -7.89 -23.63 0.49
C LEU A 372 -6.43 -23.99 0.14
N ASN A 373 -5.97 -25.18 0.53
CA ASN A 373 -4.64 -25.70 0.20
C ASN A 373 -4.42 -25.82 -1.32
N ALA A 374 -5.43 -26.32 -2.03
CA ALA A 374 -5.44 -26.41 -3.48
C ALA A 374 -5.33 -25.04 -4.17
N ARG A 375 -5.60 -23.93 -3.47
CA ARG A 375 -5.49 -22.54 -3.94
C ARG A 375 -4.27 -21.78 -3.40
N ALA A 376 -3.35 -22.49 -2.77
CA ALA A 376 -2.20 -21.92 -2.08
C ALA A 376 -2.55 -20.95 -0.93
N LEU A 377 -3.70 -21.14 -0.28
CA LEU A 377 -4.10 -20.40 0.93
C LEU A 377 -3.65 -21.17 2.19
N PHE A 378 -2.35 -21.46 2.28
CA PHE A 378 -1.80 -22.44 3.25
C PHE A 378 -2.01 -22.04 4.71
N SER A 379 -1.80 -20.78 5.08
CA SER A 379 -1.86 -20.34 6.48
C SER A 379 -3.26 -20.50 7.08
N ILE A 380 -4.31 -20.18 6.33
CA ILE A 380 -5.70 -20.36 6.76
C ILE A 380 -6.14 -21.83 6.66
N ALA A 381 -5.64 -22.57 5.66
CA ALA A 381 -5.92 -24.00 5.55
C ALA A 381 -5.35 -24.80 6.73
N GLN A 382 -4.12 -24.47 7.17
CA GLN A 382 -3.47 -25.07 8.33
C GLN A 382 -4.23 -24.76 9.64
N LEU A 383 -4.81 -23.57 9.78
CA LEU A 383 -5.68 -23.23 10.91
C LEU A 383 -6.92 -24.12 10.95
N PHE A 384 -7.51 -24.44 9.80
CA PHE A 384 -8.76 -25.21 9.73
C PHE A 384 -8.56 -26.73 9.77
N LYS A 385 -7.40 -27.24 9.31
CA LYS A 385 -7.13 -28.68 9.22
C LYS A 385 -7.30 -29.47 10.53
N PRO A 386 -6.85 -28.99 11.72
CA PRO A 386 -7.00 -29.75 12.96
C PRO A 386 -8.38 -29.58 13.62
N LEU A 387 -9.22 -28.66 13.15
CA LEU A 387 -10.47 -28.32 13.82
C LEU A 387 -11.55 -29.35 13.55
N THR A 388 -12.14 -29.86 14.62
CA THR A 388 -13.29 -30.75 14.58
C THR A 388 -14.52 -30.05 15.14
N VAL A 389 -15.71 -30.56 14.81
CA VAL A 389 -16.97 -30.02 15.33
C VAL A 389 -17.03 -30.11 16.87
N ASN A 390 -16.32 -31.08 17.45
CA ASN A 390 -16.26 -31.31 18.89
C ASN A 390 -15.47 -30.24 19.65
N ASP A 391 -14.65 -29.45 18.96
CA ASP A 391 -13.88 -28.36 19.57
C ASP A 391 -14.75 -27.12 19.85
N PHE A 392 -16.01 -27.11 19.41
CA PHE A 392 -16.94 -26.00 19.52
C PHE A 392 -18.24 -26.42 20.22
N LYS A 393 -18.91 -25.48 20.90
CA LYS A 393 -20.17 -25.77 21.62
C LYS A 393 -21.34 -25.99 20.68
N SER A 394 -21.26 -25.46 19.45
CA SER A 394 -22.30 -25.57 18.44
C SER A 394 -21.75 -25.37 17.02
N VAL A 395 -22.50 -25.86 16.03
CA VAL A 395 -22.22 -25.60 14.60
C VAL A 395 -22.24 -24.10 14.28
N SER A 396 -23.09 -23.31 14.96
CA SER A 396 -23.14 -21.86 14.80
C SER A 396 -21.83 -21.17 15.25
N GLU A 397 -21.20 -21.67 16.31
CA GLU A 397 -19.94 -21.13 16.81
C GLU A 397 -18.78 -21.45 15.84
N LEU A 398 -18.71 -22.69 15.35
CA LEU A 398 -17.76 -23.08 14.30
C LEU A 398 -17.93 -22.23 13.04
N ARG A 399 -19.18 -21.99 12.61
CA ARG A 399 -19.51 -21.16 11.45
C ARG A 399 -19.02 -19.72 11.61
N LYS A 400 -19.27 -19.12 12.77
CA LYS A 400 -18.77 -17.78 13.11
C LYS A 400 -17.25 -17.75 13.15
N PHE A 401 -16.61 -18.75 13.74
CA PHE A 401 -15.16 -18.84 13.80
C PHE A 401 -14.52 -18.92 12.41
N ILE A 402 -15.01 -19.79 11.52
CA ILE A 402 -14.52 -19.90 10.15
C ILE A 402 -14.74 -18.59 9.39
N TYR A 403 -15.93 -17.99 9.50
CA TYR A 403 -16.25 -16.70 8.88
C TYR A 403 -15.31 -15.58 9.33
N GLN A 404 -15.08 -15.46 10.65
CA GLN A 404 -14.20 -14.45 11.24
C GLN A 404 -12.73 -14.71 10.93
N SER A 405 -12.30 -15.97 10.83
CA SER A 405 -10.95 -16.34 10.43
C SER A 405 -10.68 -15.96 8.97
N ILE A 406 -11.62 -16.23 8.06
CA ILE A 406 -11.54 -15.80 6.65
C ILE A 406 -11.52 -14.27 6.58
N SER A 407 -12.40 -13.59 7.32
CA SER A 407 -12.41 -12.12 7.43
C SER A 407 -11.04 -11.57 7.85
N SER A 408 -10.48 -12.09 8.94
CA SER A 408 -9.19 -11.68 9.49
C SER A 408 -8.05 -11.92 8.50
N TYR A 409 -8.08 -13.05 7.77
CA TYR A 409 -7.10 -13.35 6.72
C TYR A 409 -7.20 -12.38 5.54
N ARG A 410 -8.41 -12.08 5.07
CA ARG A 410 -8.61 -11.13 3.95
C ARG A 410 -8.12 -9.73 4.34
N LEU A 411 -8.36 -9.31 5.58
CA LEU A 411 -7.88 -8.04 6.11
C LEU A 411 -6.36 -7.99 6.23
N SER A 412 -5.72 -9.03 6.76
CA SER A 412 -4.27 -9.07 6.89
C SER A 412 -3.58 -9.06 5.52
N LYS A 413 -4.15 -9.75 4.52
CA LYS A 413 -3.66 -9.72 3.13
C LYS A 413 -3.90 -8.38 2.43
N GLY A 414 -4.99 -7.68 2.75
CA GLY A 414 -5.27 -6.35 2.22
C GLY A 414 -4.35 -5.25 2.76
N ARG A 415 -3.67 -5.48 3.89
CA ARG A 415 -2.76 -4.52 4.51
C ARG A 415 -1.39 -4.51 3.83
N GLY A 416 -0.77 -3.32 3.78
CA GLY A 416 0.55 -3.11 3.21
C GLY A 416 0.69 -3.35 1.71
N ILE A 417 -0.40 -3.55 0.98
CA ILE A 417 -0.39 -3.82 -0.46
C ILE A 417 -1.31 -2.83 -1.17
N ILE A 418 -0.88 -2.37 -2.34
CA ILE A 418 -1.72 -1.63 -3.27
C ILE A 418 -2.50 -2.65 -4.09
N ALA A 419 -3.81 -2.77 -3.83
CA ALA A 419 -4.69 -3.63 -4.60
C ALA A 419 -5.05 -2.97 -5.94
N LYS A 420 -5.12 -3.74 -7.01
CA LYS A 420 -5.75 -3.31 -8.26
C LYS A 420 -7.25 -3.32 -8.05
N PHE A 421 -7.90 -2.21 -8.37
CA PHE A 421 -9.34 -2.10 -8.31
C PHE A 421 -9.99 -3.01 -9.36
N ASP A 422 -10.92 -3.86 -8.93
CA ASP A 422 -11.78 -4.65 -9.80
C ASP A 422 -13.22 -4.49 -9.31
N ARG A 423 -14.08 -3.96 -10.18
CA ARG A 423 -15.48 -3.69 -9.87
C ARG A 423 -16.28 -4.91 -9.42
N ASN A 424 -15.86 -6.12 -9.79
CA ASN A 424 -16.57 -7.36 -9.45
C ASN A 424 -16.16 -7.91 -8.07
N SER A 425 -14.97 -7.57 -7.57
CA SER A 425 -14.44 -8.07 -6.30
C SER A 425 -14.22 -6.98 -5.25
N PHE A 426 -14.36 -5.71 -5.62
CA PHE A 426 -14.15 -4.59 -4.72
C PHE A 426 -15.15 -4.61 -3.57
N ASP A 427 -14.63 -4.71 -2.35
CA ASP A 427 -15.44 -4.81 -1.14
C ASP A 427 -14.81 -4.12 0.07
N GLU A 428 -15.46 -4.31 1.21
CA GLU A 428 -15.13 -3.68 2.50
C GLU A 428 -13.73 -4.03 3.02
N TYR A 429 -13.09 -5.10 2.52
CA TYR A 429 -11.79 -5.60 3.00
C TYR A 429 -10.59 -5.00 2.25
N SER A 430 -10.84 -4.23 1.19
CA SER A 430 -9.80 -3.53 0.43
C SER A 430 -9.53 -2.15 1.03
N PHE A 431 -8.41 -1.99 1.72
CA PHE A 431 -8.03 -0.72 2.37
C PHE A 431 -7.43 0.30 1.41
N PHE A 432 -6.57 -0.14 0.49
CA PHE A 432 -5.90 0.74 -0.46
C PHE A 432 -5.95 0.14 -1.86
N SER A 433 -6.77 0.73 -2.73
CA SER A 433 -6.97 0.25 -4.11
C SER A 433 -6.57 1.29 -5.13
N ARG A 434 -6.21 0.85 -6.33
CA ARG A 434 -5.76 1.69 -7.44
C ARG A 434 -6.54 1.39 -8.72
N ILE A 435 -6.99 2.44 -9.40
CA ILE A 435 -7.60 2.41 -10.73
C ILE A 435 -6.57 2.92 -11.75
N GLY A 436 -6.28 2.11 -12.76
CA GLY A 436 -5.28 2.37 -13.82
C GLY A 436 -3.84 2.00 -13.47
N GLU A 437 -2.94 2.10 -14.45
CA GLU A 437 -1.59 1.51 -14.44
C GLU A 437 -0.46 2.57 -14.45
N GLU A 438 -0.79 3.86 -14.61
CA GLU A 438 0.15 4.99 -14.50
C GLU A 438 0.31 5.56 -13.07
N SER A 439 1.20 6.55 -12.88
CA SER A 439 1.51 7.10 -11.55
C SER A 439 0.27 7.50 -10.74
N ILE A 440 0.27 7.20 -9.45
CA ILE A 440 -0.81 7.51 -8.51
C ILE A 440 -0.66 8.88 -7.82
N GLY A 441 0.45 9.58 -8.06
CA GLY A 441 0.77 10.85 -7.39
C GLY A 441 1.45 10.68 -6.03
N GLY A 442 1.93 11.79 -5.47
CA GLY A 442 2.69 11.89 -4.24
C GLY A 442 1.95 11.48 -2.99
N LYS A 443 0.84 12.17 -2.68
CA LYS A 443 -0.02 11.85 -1.53
C LYS A 443 -0.41 10.38 -1.48
N ALA A 444 -0.82 9.83 -2.62
CA ALA A 444 -1.18 8.43 -2.74
C ALA A 444 0.00 7.48 -2.49
N ARG A 445 1.20 7.80 -3.02
CA ARG A 445 2.43 7.04 -2.71
C ARG A 445 2.77 7.11 -1.22
N GLY A 446 2.65 8.29 -0.60
CA GLY A 446 2.83 8.46 0.85
C GLY A 446 1.86 7.60 1.67
N LEU A 447 0.58 7.59 1.32
CA LEU A 447 -0.43 6.72 1.95
C LEU A 447 -0.15 5.22 1.74
N ALA A 448 0.22 4.81 0.53
CA ALA A 448 0.62 3.44 0.25
C ALA A 448 1.85 3.02 1.08
N PHE A 449 2.80 3.94 1.22
CA PHE A 449 4.00 3.76 2.04
C PHE A 449 3.66 3.63 3.53
N ILE A 450 2.75 4.46 4.06
CA ILE A 450 2.22 4.30 5.42
C ILE A 450 1.61 2.91 5.61
N ASN A 451 0.80 2.45 4.65
CA ASN A 451 0.17 1.14 4.72
C ASN A 451 1.22 0.01 4.84
N SER A 452 2.34 0.12 4.11
CA SER A 452 3.48 -0.81 4.23
C SER A 452 4.13 -0.72 5.61
N ILE A 453 4.47 0.49 6.06
CA ILE A 453 5.11 0.72 7.37
C ILE A 453 4.29 0.10 8.50
N ILE A 454 2.96 0.31 8.51
CA ILE A 454 2.06 -0.21 9.54
C ILE A 454 2.15 -1.74 9.59
N LYS A 455 2.24 -2.40 8.43
CA LYS A 455 2.36 -3.85 8.33
C LYS A 455 3.75 -4.33 8.75
N ASP A 456 4.80 -3.79 8.15
CA ASP A 456 6.19 -4.26 8.32
C ASP A 456 6.67 -4.08 9.77
N ASN A 457 6.20 -3.04 10.45
CA ASN A 457 6.52 -2.75 11.85
C ASN A 457 5.46 -3.24 12.85
N LYS A 458 4.46 -4.02 12.39
CA LYS A 458 3.36 -4.56 13.21
C LYS A 458 2.66 -3.50 14.07
N LEU A 459 2.45 -2.31 13.52
CA LEU A 459 1.91 -1.16 14.26
C LEU A 459 0.41 -1.24 14.52
N PHE A 460 -0.32 -2.03 13.73
CA PHE A 460 -1.78 -2.07 13.73
C PHE A 460 -2.39 -2.27 15.13
N GLU A 461 -1.82 -3.19 15.91
CA GLU A 461 -2.25 -3.55 17.28
C GLU A 461 -1.10 -3.38 18.30
N LYS A 462 -0.11 -2.52 18.00
CA LYS A 462 1.07 -2.34 18.87
C LYS A 462 0.73 -1.77 20.25
N PHE A 463 -0.32 -0.95 20.34
CA PHE A 463 -0.73 -0.28 21.56
C PHE A 463 -2.01 -0.90 22.11
N GLU A 464 -2.05 -1.11 23.43
CA GLU A 464 -3.20 -1.71 24.09
C GLU A 464 -4.47 -0.87 23.86
N ASN A 465 -5.56 -1.52 23.45
CA ASN A 465 -6.86 -0.89 23.19
C ASN A 465 -6.83 0.26 22.15
N VAL A 466 -5.86 0.23 21.21
CA VAL A 466 -5.74 1.19 20.11
C VAL A 466 -5.44 0.47 18.80
N ILE A 467 -6.18 0.85 17.74
CA ILE A 467 -5.89 0.44 16.36
C ILE A 467 -5.23 1.60 15.62
N ILE A 468 -4.06 1.34 15.03
CA ILE A 468 -3.39 2.27 14.11
C ILE A 468 -3.66 1.80 12.68
N SER A 469 -4.39 2.61 11.90
CA SER A 469 -4.74 2.27 10.52
C SER A 469 -4.69 3.48 9.60
N ILE A 470 -4.86 3.23 8.30
CA ILE A 470 -5.19 4.27 7.33
C ILE A 470 -6.69 4.20 7.02
N PRO A 471 -7.35 5.32 6.67
CA PRO A 471 -8.72 5.29 6.17
C PRO A 471 -8.76 4.55 4.83
N ARG A 472 -9.90 3.92 4.52
CA ARG A 472 -10.08 3.25 3.23
C ARG A 472 -9.91 4.26 2.11
N THR A 473 -9.09 3.89 1.14
CA THR A 473 -8.61 4.79 0.10
C THR A 473 -8.65 4.09 -1.26
N VAL A 474 -9.23 4.74 -2.26
CA VAL A 474 -9.16 4.37 -3.67
C VAL A 474 -8.45 5.48 -4.42
N VAL A 475 -7.48 5.13 -5.25
CA VAL A 475 -6.67 6.09 -6.00
C VAL A 475 -6.88 5.93 -7.49
N ILE A 476 -7.19 7.04 -8.17
CA ILE A 476 -7.25 7.14 -9.62
C ILE A 476 -5.88 7.62 -10.10
N SER A 477 -5.29 6.85 -11.00
CA SER A 477 -3.99 7.18 -11.59
C SER A 477 -4.08 8.36 -12.57
N THR A 478 -2.91 8.94 -12.83
CA THR A 478 -2.71 10.10 -13.71
C THR A 478 -3.15 9.89 -15.16
N GLU A 479 -3.24 8.66 -15.66
CA GLU A 479 -3.72 8.38 -17.03
C GLU A 479 -5.14 8.92 -17.28
N PHE A 480 -6.00 8.91 -16.25
CA PHE A 480 -7.38 9.38 -16.37
C PHE A 480 -7.47 10.91 -16.42
N PHE A 481 -6.47 11.60 -15.90
CA PHE A 481 -6.37 13.05 -16.04
C PHE A 481 -6.03 13.41 -17.48
N ASP A 482 -5.05 12.73 -18.08
CA ASP A 482 -4.67 12.95 -19.48
C ASP A 482 -5.85 12.63 -20.42
N GLU A 483 -6.48 11.46 -20.27
CA GLU A 483 -7.67 11.06 -21.04
C GLU A 483 -8.79 12.10 -20.92
N PHE A 484 -9.07 12.59 -19.70
CA PHE A 484 -10.07 13.64 -19.47
C PHE A 484 -9.71 14.97 -20.15
N MET A 485 -8.46 15.40 -20.08
CA MET A 485 -8.02 16.66 -20.67
C MET A 485 -8.03 16.63 -22.20
N GLU A 486 -7.60 15.51 -22.79
CA GLU A 486 -7.54 15.29 -24.24
C GLU A 486 -8.93 15.16 -24.87
N ASP A 487 -9.77 14.27 -24.33
CA ASP A 487 -11.12 13.99 -24.87
C ASP A 487 -12.00 15.24 -24.87
N ASN A 488 -11.84 16.09 -23.86
CA ASN A 488 -12.61 17.32 -23.70
C ASN A 488 -11.91 18.57 -24.26
N LYS A 489 -10.69 18.43 -24.82
CA LYS A 489 -9.88 19.53 -25.38
C LYS A 489 -9.69 20.71 -24.42
N LEU A 490 -9.47 20.41 -23.14
CA LEU A 490 -9.49 21.41 -22.06
C LEU A 490 -8.22 22.25 -21.97
N TYR A 491 -7.08 21.79 -22.50
CA TYR A 491 -5.79 22.51 -22.41
C TYR A 491 -5.85 23.98 -22.83
N LYS A 492 -6.60 24.30 -23.90
CA LYS A 492 -6.77 25.68 -24.37
C LYS A 492 -7.45 26.59 -23.35
N VAL A 493 -8.44 26.07 -22.63
CA VAL A 493 -9.17 26.80 -21.58
C VAL A 493 -8.32 26.85 -20.31
N ALA A 494 -7.72 25.71 -19.96
CA ALA A 494 -6.89 25.54 -18.78
C ALA A 494 -5.68 26.48 -18.75
N LEU A 495 -4.99 26.66 -19.88
CA LEU A 495 -3.80 27.54 -19.99
C LEU A 495 -4.14 29.01 -20.28
N SER A 496 -5.42 29.38 -20.37
CA SER A 496 -5.83 30.76 -20.60
C SER A 496 -5.82 31.61 -19.31
N ASP A 497 -5.98 32.93 -19.47
CA ASP A 497 -6.11 33.91 -18.37
C ASP A 497 -7.56 34.08 -17.88
N LEU A 498 -8.43 33.09 -18.12
CA LEU A 498 -9.81 33.10 -17.61
C LEU A 498 -9.85 33.10 -16.08
N LEU A 499 -10.96 33.60 -15.51
CA LEU A 499 -11.18 33.55 -14.07
C LEU A 499 -11.35 32.10 -13.61
N ASP A 500 -10.90 31.80 -12.39
CA ASP A 500 -10.98 30.45 -11.81
C ASP A 500 -12.40 29.86 -11.82
N LYS A 501 -13.42 30.71 -11.65
CA LYS A 501 -14.84 30.31 -11.73
C LYS A 501 -15.23 29.82 -13.13
N ASP A 502 -14.74 30.48 -14.17
CA ASP A 502 -15.04 30.13 -15.56
C ASP A 502 -14.32 28.84 -15.95
N ILE A 503 -13.07 28.67 -15.49
CA ILE A 503 -12.31 27.41 -15.64
C ILE A 503 -13.08 26.27 -14.96
N LEU A 504 -13.51 26.45 -13.71
CA LEU A 504 -14.27 25.43 -12.97
C LEU A 504 -15.55 25.02 -13.71
N ASN A 505 -16.35 25.98 -14.18
CA ASN A 505 -17.59 25.69 -14.92
C ASN A 505 -17.33 24.85 -16.18
N ARG A 506 -16.29 25.19 -16.96
CA ARG A 506 -15.90 24.42 -18.15
C ARG A 506 -15.48 22.98 -17.82
N PHE A 507 -14.77 22.80 -16.71
CA PHE A 507 -14.37 21.46 -16.24
C PHE A 507 -15.59 20.67 -15.74
N LEU A 508 -16.57 21.31 -15.11
CA LEU A 508 -17.80 20.64 -14.66
C LEU A 508 -18.67 20.16 -15.83
N GLU A 509 -18.73 20.93 -16.92
CA GLU A 509 -19.43 20.58 -18.17
C GLU A 509 -18.77 19.41 -18.94
N ALA A 510 -17.46 19.22 -18.78
CA ALA A 510 -16.69 18.17 -19.45
C ALA A 510 -17.07 16.75 -18.99
N ASN A 511 -16.85 15.74 -19.82
CA ASN A 511 -17.20 14.35 -19.52
C ASN A 511 -16.00 13.56 -18.99
N LEU A 512 -16.18 12.87 -17.86
CA LEU A 512 -15.20 11.87 -17.41
C LEU A 512 -15.22 10.64 -18.34
N PRO A 513 -14.09 9.91 -18.47
CA PRO A 513 -14.04 8.66 -19.22
C PRO A 513 -15.10 7.65 -18.79
N GLU A 514 -15.76 6.98 -19.75
CA GLU A 514 -16.86 6.05 -19.45
C GLU A 514 -16.41 4.87 -18.60
N ARG A 515 -15.21 4.34 -18.84
CA ARG A 515 -14.63 3.25 -18.02
C ARG A 515 -14.50 3.65 -16.55
N LEU A 516 -14.12 4.91 -16.29
CA LEU A 516 -13.96 5.47 -14.95
C LEU A 516 -15.32 5.69 -14.27
N LYS A 517 -16.32 6.22 -14.99
CA LYS A 517 -17.68 6.44 -14.43
C LYS A 517 -18.28 5.14 -13.88
N VAL A 518 -18.12 4.03 -14.60
CA VAL A 518 -18.63 2.73 -14.13
C VAL A 518 -17.93 2.29 -12.84
N ASP A 519 -16.62 2.47 -12.74
CA ASP A 519 -15.86 2.16 -11.52
C ASP A 519 -16.25 3.06 -10.35
N LEU A 520 -16.45 4.37 -10.59
CA LEU A 520 -16.93 5.32 -9.60
C LEU A 520 -18.32 4.96 -9.06
N LYS A 521 -19.20 4.40 -9.89
CA LYS A 521 -20.52 3.92 -9.46
C LYS A 521 -20.40 2.74 -8.50
N THR A 522 -19.46 1.82 -8.74
CA THR A 522 -19.13 0.75 -7.79
C THR A 522 -18.62 1.32 -6.47
N ILE A 523 -17.72 2.31 -6.50
CA ILE A 523 -17.23 2.99 -5.29
C ILE A 523 -18.38 3.62 -4.51
N ALA A 524 -19.27 4.36 -5.17
CA ALA A 524 -20.44 4.99 -4.55
C ALA A 524 -21.36 3.97 -3.87
N SER A 525 -21.48 2.76 -4.44
CA SER A 525 -22.28 1.68 -3.85
C SER A 525 -21.62 0.98 -2.66
N SER A 526 -20.28 0.90 -2.64
CA SER A 526 -19.50 0.08 -1.69
C SER A 526 -18.99 0.89 -0.48
N MET A 527 -18.63 2.16 -0.67
CA MET A 527 -18.19 3.03 0.42
C MET A 527 -19.40 3.60 1.16
N LYS A 528 -19.52 3.26 2.45
CA LYS A 528 -20.67 3.61 3.31
C LYS A 528 -20.34 4.73 4.31
N ASN A 529 -19.41 5.60 3.96
CA ASN A 529 -18.99 6.74 4.77
C ASN A 529 -18.77 7.97 3.88
N SER A 530 -18.71 9.16 4.47
CA SER A 530 -18.39 10.40 3.75
C SER A 530 -16.98 10.32 3.16
N LEU A 531 -16.75 11.00 2.03
CA LEU A 531 -15.51 10.87 1.24
C LEU A 531 -14.77 12.21 1.13
N ALA A 532 -13.46 12.18 1.26
CA ALA A 532 -12.55 13.25 0.88
C ALA A 532 -11.97 12.95 -0.50
N ILE A 533 -12.22 13.83 -1.47
CA ILE A 533 -11.65 13.77 -2.81
C ILE A 533 -10.47 14.73 -2.86
N ARG A 534 -9.27 14.17 -2.83
CA ARG A 534 -8.00 14.89 -2.67
C ARG A 534 -7.18 14.82 -3.96
N SER A 535 -6.51 15.92 -4.28
CA SER A 535 -5.44 15.98 -5.28
C SER A 535 -4.26 15.10 -4.88
N SER A 536 -3.65 14.42 -5.85
CA SER A 536 -2.34 13.78 -5.69
C SER A 536 -1.50 14.01 -6.93
N SER A 537 -0.77 15.13 -6.92
CA SER A 537 0.09 15.49 -8.06
C SER A 537 1.37 14.65 -8.07
N LYS A 538 2.05 14.54 -9.22
CA LYS A 538 3.31 13.77 -9.29
C LYS A 538 4.42 14.37 -8.42
N LEU A 539 4.49 15.70 -8.38
CA LEU A 539 5.50 16.49 -7.66
C LEU A 539 5.13 16.75 -6.20
N GLU A 540 3.85 16.68 -5.87
CA GLU A 540 3.37 16.71 -4.49
C GLU A 540 4.03 15.62 -3.65
N ASP A 541 4.32 15.89 -2.38
CA ASP A 541 5.05 15.00 -1.46
C ASP A 541 6.32 14.34 -2.07
N SER A 542 6.94 14.97 -3.08
CA SER A 542 8.17 14.48 -3.67
C SER A 542 9.35 14.70 -2.72
N HIS A 543 10.36 13.84 -2.83
CA HIS A 543 11.52 13.85 -1.94
C HIS A 543 12.32 15.16 -1.99
N TYR A 544 12.33 15.85 -3.13
CA TYR A 544 13.17 17.03 -3.34
C TYR A 544 12.41 18.36 -3.34
N GLN A 545 11.09 18.33 -3.60
CA GLN A 545 10.22 19.52 -3.65
C GLN A 545 8.82 19.16 -3.14
N PRO A 546 8.62 18.86 -1.84
CA PRO A 546 7.30 18.56 -1.32
C PRO A 546 6.42 19.82 -1.34
N PHE A 547 5.26 19.70 -1.98
CA PHE A 547 4.27 20.76 -2.12
C PHE A 547 3.16 20.63 -1.08
N ALA A 548 2.66 21.75 -0.56
CA ALA A 548 1.67 21.77 0.51
C ALA A 548 0.54 22.76 0.22
N GLY A 549 -0.70 22.24 0.15
CA GLY A 549 -1.92 23.05 0.15
C GLY A 549 -2.20 23.88 -1.11
N ILE A 550 -1.62 23.51 -2.26
CA ILE A 550 -1.82 24.25 -3.53
C ILE A 550 -3.16 23.89 -4.17
N TYR A 551 -3.48 22.60 -4.18
CA TYR A 551 -4.62 22.04 -4.88
C TYR A 551 -5.79 21.76 -3.92
N SER A 552 -7.01 21.93 -4.41
CA SER A 552 -8.22 21.82 -3.61
C SER A 552 -8.49 20.39 -3.14
N THR A 553 -9.16 20.26 -1.99
CA THR A 553 -9.74 19.01 -1.49
C THR A 553 -11.24 19.21 -1.27
N TYR A 554 -12.07 18.31 -1.79
CA TYR A 554 -13.52 18.41 -1.63
C TYR A 554 -14.04 17.29 -0.72
N MET A 555 -14.77 17.68 0.33
CA MET A 555 -15.46 16.74 1.21
C MET A 555 -16.88 16.49 0.67
N VAL A 556 -17.22 15.23 0.43
CA VAL A 556 -18.51 14.78 -0.08
C VAL A 556 -19.25 14.05 1.04
N PRO A 557 -20.44 14.51 1.47
CA PRO A 557 -21.22 13.81 2.47
C PRO A 557 -21.78 12.49 1.94
N LEU A 558 -21.99 11.53 2.84
CA LEU A 558 -22.63 10.27 2.49
C LEU A 558 -24.10 10.49 2.10
N VAL A 559 -24.46 10.05 0.89
CA VAL A 559 -25.84 10.03 0.39
C VAL A 559 -26.27 8.58 0.16
N GLU A 560 -27.49 8.22 0.57
CA GLU A 560 -28.00 6.84 0.41
C GLU A 560 -28.27 6.48 -1.06
N ASP A 561 -28.73 7.46 -1.86
CA ASP A 561 -28.94 7.30 -3.29
C ASP A 561 -27.61 7.21 -4.05
N VAL A 562 -27.38 6.06 -4.68
CA VAL A 562 -26.11 5.74 -5.35
C VAL A 562 -25.85 6.64 -6.55
N ASP A 563 -26.89 7.01 -7.31
CA ASP A 563 -26.74 7.84 -8.49
C ASP A 563 -26.38 9.30 -8.13
N THR A 564 -27.00 9.83 -7.06
CA THR A 564 -26.66 11.14 -6.49
C THR A 564 -25.23 11.15 -5.94
N MET A 565 -24.85 10.14 -5.15
CA MET A 565 -23.49 10.00 -4.62
C MET A 565 -22.46 9.91 -5.75
N HIS A 566 -22.74 9.11 -6.78
CA HIS A 566 -21.91 9.00 -7.97
C HIS A 566 -21.75 10.36 -8.69
N GLY A 567 -22.84 11.12 -8.83
CA GLY A 567 -22.81 12.46 -9.41
C GLY A 567 -21.92 13.43 -8.62
N MET A 568 -22.03 13.45 -7.29
CA MET A 568 -21.23 14.29 -6.41
C MET A 568 -19.74 13.93 -6.46
N ILE A 569 -19.41 12.63 -6.46
CA ILE A 569 -18.01 12.15 -6.63
C ILE A 569 -17.45 12.64 -7.97
N CYS A 570 -18.22 12.50 -9.06
CA CYS A 570 -17.79 12.96 -10.39
C CYS A 570 -17.53 14.48 -10.41
N GLN A 571 -18.43 15.28 -9.81
CA GLN A 571 -18.26 16.74 -9.73
C GLN A 571 -17.03 17.13 -8.89
N ALA A 572 -16.82 16.46 -7.76
CA ALA A 572 -15.65 16.67 -6.91
C ALA A 572 -14.34 16.38 -7.67
N ILE A 573 -14.27 15.26 -8.40
CA ILE A 573 -13.10 14.90 -9.23
C ILE A 573 -12.80 15.99 -10.27
N LYS A 574 -13.82 16.41 -11.03
CA LYS A 574 -13.67 17.48 -12.03
C LYS A 574 -13.20 18.79 -11.40
N SER A 575 -13.68 19.10 -10.20
CA SER A 575 -13.28 20.30 -9.45
C SER A 575 -11.83 20.23 -8.99
N VAL A 576 -11.34 19.06 -8.57
CA VAL A 576 -9.92 18.84 -8.26
C VAL A 576 -9.06 19.02 -9.51
N TYR A 577 -9.46 18.45 -10.66
CA TYR A 577 -8.75 18.66 -11.93
C TYR A 577 -8.72 20.13 -12.35
N ALA A 578 -9.81 20.87 -12.16
CA ALA A 578 -9.84 22.31 -12.42
C ALA A 578 -8.86 23.08 -11.54
N SER A 579 -8.69 22.67 -10.27
CA SER A 579 -7.83 23.37 -9.31
C SER A 579 -6.34 23.40 -9.69
N VAL A 580 -5.90 22.51 -10.58
CA VAL A 580 -4.54 22.53 -11.16
C VAL A 580 -4.28 23.83 -11.92
N TYR A 581 -5.33 24.40 -12.52
CA TYR A 581 -5.24 25.54 -13.43
C TYR A 581 -5.76 26.85 -12.84
N PHE A 582 -6.04 26.87 -11.53
CA PHE A 582 -6.39 28.12 -10.84
C PHE A 582 -5.19 29.07 -10.76
N ARG A 583 -5.47 30.37 -10.59
CA ARG A 583 -4.44 31.42 -10.54
C ARG A 583 -3.37 31.15 -9.48
N SER A 584 -3.76 30.66 -8.30
CA SER A 584 -2.83 30.30 -7.22
C SER A 584 -1.86 29.18 -7.62
N SER A 585 -2.37 28.16 -8.30
CA SER A 585 -1.60 27.00 -8.78
C SER A 585 -0.67 27.39 -9.93
N LYS A 586 -1.15 28.19 -10.89
CA LYS A 586 -0.33 28.72 -12.00
C LYS A 586 0.82 29.60 -11.49
N ALA A 587 0.54 30.53 -10.57
CA ALA A 587 1.55 31.39 -9.97
C ALA A 587 2.64 30.59 -9.25
N TYR A 588 2.24 29.53 -8.55
CA TYR A 588 3.16 28.61 -7.90
C TYR A 588 4.09 27.90 -8.89
N MET A 589 3.54 27.36 -9.98
CA MET A 589 4.32 26.64 -10.98
C MET A 589 5.32 27.55 -11.68
N ALA A 590 4.92 28.78 -12.00
CA ALA A 590 5.82 29.80 -12.53
C ALA A 590 6.99 30.09 -11.57
N ALA A 591 6.73 30.17 -10.26
CA ALA A 591 7.75 30.42 -9.24
C ALA A 591 8.74 29.26 -9.06
N THR A 592 8.34 28.02 -9.35
CA THR A 592 9.21 26.82 -9.25
C THR A 592 9.99 26.52 -10.54
N SER A 593 9.82 27.31 -11.60
CA SER A 593 10.35 27.03 -12.95
C SER A 593 9.88 25.68 -13.55
N ASN A 594 8.81 25.10 -13.02
CA ASN A 594 8.20 23.88 -13.55
C ASN A 594 7.20 24.23 -14.67
N VAL A 595 7.09 23.35 -15.67
CA VAL A 595 6.17 23.55 -16.80
C VAL A 595 4.77 23.07 -16.39
N ILE A 596 3.77 23.95 -16.48
CA ILE A 596 2.36 23.64 -16.16
C ILE A 596 1.84 22.43 -16.97
N ASP A 597 2.29 22.30 -18.22
CA ASP A 597 1.89 21.24 -19.14
C ASP A 597 2.40 19.83 -18.72
N GLU A 598 3.41 19.75 -17.86
CA GLU A 598 3.96 18.48 -17.38
C GLU A 598 3.29 17.99 -16.08
N GLU A 599 2.46 18.83 -15.44
CA GLU A 599 1.81 18.46 -14.18
C GLU A 599 0.63 17.53 -14.43
N LYS A 600 0.80 16.27 -14.03
CA LYS A 600 -0.25 15.26 -14.02
C LYS A 600 -0.85 15.09 -12.64
N MET A 601 -2.17 14.92 -12.60
CA MET A 601 -2.94 14.84 -11.35
C MET A 601 -3.58 13.46 -11.16
N GLY A 602 -3.18 12.74 -10.12
CA GLY A 602 -3.94 11.62 -9.58
C GLY A 602 -5.04 12.10 -8.62
N ILE A 603 -6.03 11.25 -8.34
CA ILE A 603 -7.08 11.55 -7.36
C ILE A 603 -7.08 10.50 -6.26
N VAL A 604 -7.11 10.96 -5.01
CA VAL A 604 -7.25 10.12 -3.82
C VAL A 604 -8.68 10.27 -3.30
N ILE A 605 -9.47 9.20 -3.37
CA ILE A 605 -10.81 9.09 -2.78
C ILE A 605 -10.64 8.37 -1.45
N GLN A 606 -10.81 9.09 -0.34
CA GLN A 606 -10.52 8.58 1.00
C GLN A 606 -11.73 8.73 1.92
N GLU A 607 -12.05 7.72 2.74
CA GLU A 607 -13.09 7.85 3.77
C GLU A 607 -12.70 8.92 4.81
N VAL A 608 -13.64 9.80 5.14
CA VAL A 608 -13.45 10.81 6.19
C VAL A 608 -13.50 10.13 7.56
N CYS A 609 -12.51 10.41 8.40
CA CYS A 609 -12.46 9.88 9.76
C CYS A 609 -13.43 10.62 10.68
N GLY A 610 -14.20 9.88 11.47
CA GLY A 610 -15.01 10.46 12.54
C GLY A 610 -16.34 9.76 12.73
N ASN A 611 -17.22 10.42 13.49
CA ASN A 611 -18.56 9.95 13.79
C ASN A 611 -19.60 10.97 13.31
N ARG A 612 -20.76 10.47 12.89
CA ARG A 612 -21.92 11.30 12.58
C ARG A 612 -22.63 11.73 13.86
N ARG A 613 -22.98 13.01 13.97
CA ARG A 613 -23.73 13.62 15.08
C ARG A 613 -24.84 14.50 14.53
N GLY A 614 -26.03 13.92 14.36
CA GLY A 614 -27.12 14.59 13.64
C GLY A 614 -26.70 14.88 12.20
N ASP A 615 -26.64 16.17 11.86
CA ASP A 615 -26.33 16.67 10.52
C ASP A 615 -24.86 17.05 10.32
N ILE A 616 -23.99 16.76 11.28
CA ILE A 616 -22.55 17.03 11.17
C ILE A 616 -21.70 15.77 11.35
N PHE A 617 -20.50 15.78 10.77
CA PHE A 617 -19.55 14.66 10.83
C PHE A 617 -18.11 15.13 11.02
N PHE A 618 -17.42 14.60 12.04
CA PHE A 618 -16.04 14.97 12.35
C PHE A 618 -15.38 13.93 13.31
N PRO A 619 -14.03 13.86 13.35
CA PRO A 619 -13.31 13.04 14.33
C PRO A 619 -13.23 13.74 15.68
N THR A 620 -12.98 12.99 16.77
CA THR A 620 -12.79 13.61 18.10
C THR A 620 -11.71 14.68 18.06
N PHE A 621 -10.57 14.40 17.45
CA PHE A 621 -9.57 15.44 17.17
C PHE A 621 -8.68 15.05 16.00
N SER A 622 -8.03 16.05 15.42
CA SER A 622 -7.03 15.89 14.35
C SER A 622 -5.72 16.53 14.78
N GLY A 623 -4.62 16.18 14.09
CA GLY A 623 -3.32 16.71 14.41
C GLY A 623 -2.31 16.65 13.28
N VAL A 624 -1.28 17.47 13.41
CA VAL A 624 -0.08 17.48 12.57
C VAL A 624 1.13 17.33 13.48
N ALA A 625 2.05 16.43 13.17
CA ALA A 625 3.29 16.25 13.92
C ALA A 625 4.51 16.23 12.99
N ARG A 626 5.64 16.73 13.48
CA ARG A 626 6.91 16.79 12.76
C ARG A 626 8.02 16.21 13.61
N SER A 627 8.97 15.53 12.98
CA SER A 627 10.12 14.97 13.67
C SER A 627 11.17 16.02 14.06
N ILE A 628 11.14 17.19 13.39
CA ILE A 628 11.94 18.36 13.76
C ILE A 628 11.09 19.43 14.45
N ASN A 629 11.62 19.96 15.54
CA ASN A 629 11.14 21.17 16.20
C ASN A 629 12.05 22.36 15.86
N PHE A 630 11.62 23.23 14.96
CA PHE A 630 12.39 24.42 14.57
C PHE A 630 12.50 25.51 15.66
N TYR A 631 11.74 25.41 16.75
CA TYR A 631 11.62 26.41 17.81
C TYR A 631 11.45 25.69 19.15
N PRO A 632 12.50 25.00 19.61
CA PRO A 632 12.46 24.31 20.90
C PRO A 632 12.32 25.30 22.05
N ILE A 633 11.48 24.96 23.03
CA ILE A 633 11.23 25.79 24.22
C ILE A 633 11.90 25.18 25.45
N GLY A 634 12.65 25.97 26.20
CA GLY A 634 13.23 25.56 27.48
C GLY A 634 14.26 24.44 27.32
N SER A 635 13.89 23.22 27.71
CA SER A 635 14.75 22.03 27.64
C SER A 635 14.52 21.16 26.40
N GLU A 636 13.64 21.57 25.50
CA GLU A 636 13.44 20.88 24.22
C GLU A 636 14.67 21.07 23.31
N THR A 637 14.85 20.14 22.39
CA THR A 637 15.86 20.20 21.33
C THR A 637 15.18 20.09 19.97
N ALA A 638 15.89 20.45 18.90
CA ALA A 638 15.37 20.36 17.55
C ALA A 638 14.96 18.93 17.14
N LYS A 639 15.54 17.90 17.78
CA LYS A 639 15.27 16.49 17.49
C LYS A 639 14.13 15.87 18.31
N ASP A 640 13.55 16.63 19.25
CA ASP A 640 12.50 16.10 20.13
C ASP A 640 11.10 16.08 19.49
N GLY A 641 11.00 16.54 18.23
CA GLY A 641 9.75 16.62 17.48
C GLY A 641 8.72 17.59 18.07
N ILE A 642 7.69 17.87 17.29
CA ILE A 642 6.62 18.78 17.68
C ILE A 642 5.28 18.34 17.11
N ALA A 643 4.23 18.38 17.91
CA ALA A 643 2.86 18.04 17.52
C ALA A 643 1.92 19.22 17.80
N THR A 644 0.95 19.42 16.91
CA THR A 644 -0.16 20.37 17.07
C THR A 644 -1.47 19.62 16.92
N VAL A 645 -2.40 19.79 17.87
CA VAL A 645 -3.68 19.07 17.90
C VAL A 645 -4.85 20.02 18.18
N GLY A 646 -6.01 19.70 17.59
CA GLY A 646 -7.25 20.46 17.72
C GLY A 646 -8.49 19.58 17.60
N TYR A 647 -9.56 19.95 18.30
CA TYR A 647 -10.86 19.27 18.27
C TYR A 647 -11.53 19.46 16.89
N GLY A 648 -12.13 18.39 16.35
CA GLY A 648 -12.75 18.40 15.02
C GLY A 648 -11.80 18.13 13.84
N LEU A 649 -12.21 18.56 12.64
CA LEU A 649 -11.47 18.34 11.40
C LEU A 649 -10.13 19.12 11.35
N GLY A 650 -9.11 18.50 10.73
CA GLY A 650 -7.75 19.04 10.65
C GLY A 650 -7.59 20.38 9.90
N LYS A 651 -8.61 20.84 9.15
CA LYS A 651 -8.59 22.12 8.43
C LYS A 651 -8.21 23.30 9.34
N LEU A 652 -8.61 23.26 10.62
CA LEU A 652 -8.21 24.28 11.61
C LEU A 652 -6.69 24.43 11.75
N ILE A 653 -5.98 23.31 11.83
CA ILE A 653 -4.54 23.28 12.08
C ILE A 653 -3.80 23.71 10.81
N VAL A 654 -4.28 23.22 9.67
CA VAL A 654 -3.75 23.54 8.34
C VAL A 654 -3.87 25.04 8.04
N ASP A 655 -5.00 25.66 8.38
CA ASP A 655 -5.27 27.09 8.18
C ASP A 655 -4.63 27.99 9.26
N GLY A 656 -3.90 27.42 10.22
CA GLY A 656 -3.18 28.19 11.25
C GLY A 656 -4.06 28.74 12.36
N GLY A 657 -5.20 28.10 12.65
CA GLY A 657 -6.07 28.43 13.76
C GLY A 657 -5.47 28.09 15.13
N ALA A 658 -6.11 28.58 16.20
CA ALA A 658 -5.69 28.32 17.58
C ALA A 658 -5.83 26.84 17.96
N ALA A 659 -4.72 26.21 18.37
CA ALA A 659 -4.60 24.78 18.66
C ALA A 659 -3.54 24.52 19.76
N ILE A 660 -3.51 23.31 20.32
CA ILE A 660 -2.53 22.94 21.36
C ILE A 660 -1.27 22.38 20.71
N ARG A 661 -0.11 22.98 21.05
CA ARG A 661 1.23 22.54 20.63
C ARG A 661 1.94 21.83 21.80
N PHE A 662 2.56 20.68 21.53
CA PHE A 662 3.37 19.95 22.51
C PHE A 662 4.47 19.11 21.86
N SER A 663 5.62 18.94 22.52
CA SER A 663 6.62 17.96 22.10
C SER A 663 6.19 16.55 22.55
N PRO A 664 6.15 15.54 21.67
CA PRO A 664 5.82 14.16 22.04
C PRO A 664 6.69 13.59 23.16
N LYS A 665 7.95 14.02 23.26
CA LYS A 665 8.89 13.62 24.33
C LYS A 665 8.61 14.29 25.67
N TYR A 666 8.01 15.49 25.65
CA TYR A 666 7.66 16.27 26.84
C TYR A 666 6.17 16.69 26.85
N PRO A 667 5.21 15.74 26.79
CA PRO A 667 3.81 16.04 26.51
C PRO A 667 3.11 16.84 27.62
N LYS A 668 3.70 16.87 28.83
CA LYS A 668 3.19 17.62 29.99
C LYS A 668 3.57 19.11 29.98
N LYS A 669 4.53 19.52 29.14
CA LYS A 669 5.04 20.90 29.08
C LYS A 669 4.31 21.67 27.97
N ILE A 670 3.10 22.16 28.28
CA ILE A 670 2.27 22.90 27.32
C ILE A 670 2.28 24.38 27.69
N LEU A 671 2.91 25.21 26.85
CA LEU A 671 3.04 26.66 27.08
C LEU A 671 1.67 27.35 27.13
N GLN A 672 0.75 26.97 26.23
CA GLN A 672 -0.59 27.56 26.16
C GLN A 672 -1.42 27.38 27.44
N LEU A 673 -1.03 26.44 28.31
CA LEU A 673 -1.71 26.11 29.56
C LEU A 673 -0.90 26.52 30.80
N SER A 674 0.17 27.31 30.64
CA SER A 674 1.05 27.71 31.76
C SER A 674 0.37 28.65 32.75
N SER A 675 -0.57 29.48 32.30
CA SER A 675 -1.41 30.31 33.15
C SER A 675 -2.87 30.27 32.68
N PRO A 676 -3.85 30.50 33.57
CA PRO A 676 -5.27 30.51 33.18
C PRO A 676 -5.60 31.61 32.16
N GLU A 677 -4.95 32.77 32.24
CA GLU A 677 -5.12 33.86 31.27
C GLU A 677 -4.63 33.47 29.87
N MET A 678 -3.46 32.82 29.78
CA MET A 678 -2.94 32.30 28.52
C MET A 678 -3.86 31.21 27.96
N ALA A 679 -4.34 30.29 28.80
CA ALA A 679 -5.28 29.25 28.39
C ALA A 679 -6.58 29.84 27.82
N LEU A 680 -7.11 30.91 28.43
CA LEU A 680 -8.30 31.59 27.92
C LEU A 680 -8.07 32.26 26.57
N ARG A 681 -6.86 32.73 26.26
CA ARG A 681 -6.55 33.41 24.99
C ARG A 681 -6.14 32.44 23.88
N GLN A 682 -5.29 31.46 24.18
CA GLN A 682 -4.58 30.66 23.18
C GLN A 682 -5.22 29.30 22.89
N THR A 683 -6.21 28.86 23.67
CA THR A 683 -6.95 27.63 23.38
C THR A 683 -7.95 27.81 22.26
N GLN A 684 -8.22 26.71 21.55
CA GLN A 684 -9.17 26.65 20.43
C GLN A 684 -10.54 27.24 20.79
N LYS A 685 -11.04 28.13 19.91
CA LYS A 685 -12.35 28.79 20.04
C LYS A 685 -13.40 28.26 19.07
N GLN A 686 -12.96 27.69 17.97
CA GLN A 686 -13.82 27.24 16.89
C GLN A 686 -13.36 25.88 16.39
N PHE A 687 -14.28 25.06 15.89
CA PHE A 687 -13.96 23.78 15.28
C PHE A 687 -14.67 23.63 13.94
N TYR A 688 -14.15 22.74 13.10
CA TYR A 688 -14.70 22.45 11.78
C TYR A 688 -15.34 21.06 11.76
N ALA A 689 -16.49 20.96 11.09
CA ALA A 689 -17.19 19.72 10.84
C ALA A 689 -17.77 19.68 9.42
N LEU A 690 -17.93 18.48 8.87
CA LEU A 690 -18.56 18.27 7.57
C LEU A 690 -20.08 18.37 7.71
N ASP A 691 -20.74 19.10 6.81
CA ASP A 691 -22.19 19.11 6.68
C ASP A 691 -22.66 17.81 6.00
N MET A 692 -23.59 17.09 6.62
CA MET A 692 -24.12 15.82 6.10
C MET A 692 -25.31 16.01 5.17
N ARG A 693 -25.82 17.24 4.99
CA ARG A 693 -26.95 17.52 4.10
C ARG A 693 -26.50 17.43 2.65
N PRO A 694 -27.13 16.60 1.78
CA PRO A 694 -26.71 16.43 0.39
C PRO A 694 -26.66 17.75 -0.39
N GLU A 695 -27.59 18.66 -0.12
CA GLU A 695 -27.72 19.97 -0.81
C GLU A 695 -26.61 20.95 -0.45
N SER A 696 -25.83 20.66 0.61
CA SER A 696 -24.73 21.53 1.05
C SER A 696 -23.50 21.43 0.15
N PHE A 697 -23.35 20.33 -0.60
CA PHE A 697 -22.20 20.14 -1.46
C PHE A 697 -22.30 21.01 -2.71
N ILE A 698 -21.41 22.01 -2.81
CA ILE A 698 -21.34 22.91 -3.95
C ILE A 698 -19.92 22.87 -4.51
N PRO A 699 -19.75 22.52 -5.81
CA PRO A 699 -18.50 22.75 -6.52
C PRO A 699 -18.14 24.24 -6.50
N SER A 700 -17.03 24.58 -5.85
CA SER A 700 -16.58 25.97 -5.68
C SER A 700 -15.07 26.05 -5.86
N VAL A 701 -14.58 27.23 -6.22
CA VAL A 701 -13.14 27.55 -6.22
C VAL A 701 -12.59 27.54 -4.79
N ASP A 702 -13.44 27.85 -3.80
CA ASP A 702 -13.11 27.77 -2.38
C ASP A 702 -13.42 26.36 -1.83
N ASP A 703 -12.37 25.67 -1.41
CA ASP A 703 -12.42 24.30 -0.89
C ASP A 703 -13.06 24.21 0.50
N GLY A 704 -13.19 25.34 1.21
CA GLY A 704 -13.78 25.42 2.54
C GLY A 704 -15.32 25.49 2.56
N VAL A 705 -15.97 25.72 1.42
CA VAL A 705 -17.44 25.96 1.36
C VAL A 705 -18.26 24.80 1.91
N ASN A 706 -17.76 23.57 1.75
CA ASN A 706 -18.47 22.35 2.18
C ASN A 706 -18.13 21.96 3.63
N ILE A 707 -17.44 22.81 4.38
CA ILE A 707 -17.05 22.58 5.78
C ILE A 707 -17.65 23.68 6.65
N LEU A 708 -18.45 23.28 7.63
CA LEU A 708 -19.07 24.20 8.58
C LEU A 708 -18.10 24.55 9.71
N LYS A 709 -18.25 25.78 10.21
CA LYS A 709 -17.45 26.34 11.30
C LYS A 709 -18.35 26.65 12.50
N PHE A 710 -18.03 26.05 13.64
CA PHE A 710 -18.82 26.15 14.87
C PHE A 710 -18.01 26.76 16.02
N ASP A 711 -18.69 27.38 16.98
CA ASP A 711 -18.07 27.80 18.24
C ASP A 711 -17.88 26.59 19.17
N ILE A 712 -16.78 26.57 19.92
CA ILE A 712 -16.46 25.45 20.80
C ILE A 712 -17.51 25.24 21.93
N LYS A 713 -18.30 26.27 22.26
CA LYS A 713 -19.42 26.16 23.21
C LYS A 713 -20.53 25.24 22.70
N GLU A 714 -20.68 25.11 21.39
CA GLU A 714 -21.66 24.21 20.77
C GLU A 714 -21.26 22.73 20.93
N ALA A 715 -19.99 22.46 21.25
CA ALA A 715 -19.49 21.10 21.44
C ALA A 715 -19.79 20.49 22.83
N ILE A 716 -20.33 21.27 23.77
CA ILE A 716 -20.54 20.87 25.17
C ILE A 716 -21.39 19.60 25.30
N ASP A 717 -22.37 19.44 24.42
CA ASP A 717 -23.31 18.32 24.44
C ASP A 717 -22.76 17.04 23.79
N TYR A 718 -21.60 17.12 23.12
CA TYR A 718 -21.00 15.95 22.48
C TYR A 718 -20.23 15.09 23.50
N PRO A 719 -20.46 13.76 23.55
CA PRO A 719 -19.84 12.88 24.54
C PRO A 719 -18.30 12.94 24.55
N ASP A 720 -17.69 13.01 23.37
CA ASP A 720 -16.25 12.94 23.22
C ASP A 720 -15.51 14.23 23.60
N PHE A 721 -16.23 15.35 23.64
CA PHE A 721 -15.69 16.65 24.01
C PHE A 721 -15.12 16.61 25.44
N ARG A 722 -15.72 15.79 26.31
CA ARG A 722 -15.27 15.55 27.68
C ARG A 722 -13.84 14.98 27.75
N HIS A 723 -13.36 14.32 26.70
CA HIS A 723 -12.01 13.76 26.66
C HIS A 723 -10.92 14.80 26.37
N VAL A 724 -11.27 15.96 25.82
CA VAL A 724 -10.29 16.95 25.33
C VAL A 724 -10.28 18.27 26.10
N VAL A 725 -11.18 18.46 27.06
CA VAL A 725 -11.34 19.75 27.76
C VAL A 725 -10.90 19.76 29.23
N SER A 726 -10.58 20.97 29.67
CA SER A 726 -10.49 21.38 31.07
C SER A 726 -11.54 22.47 31.35
N THR A 727 -11.99 22.59 32.60
CA THR A 727 -12.92 23.64 33.03
C THR A 727 -12.15 24.78 33.71
N TYR A 728 -12.31 26.00 33.21
CA TYR A 728 -11.89 27.21 33.90
C TYR A 728 -12.94 27.63 34.93
N ASP A 729 -12.54 27.65 36.21
CA ASP A 729 -13.36 28.05 37.34
C ASP A 729 -13.19 29.56 37.59
N TYR A 730 -14.25 30.34 37.37
CA TYR A 730 -14.26 31.79 37.58
C TYR A 730 -14.05 32.21 39.03
N HIS A 731 -14.52 31.42 40.00
CA HIS A 731 -14.43 31.78 41.41
C HIS A 731 -13.01 31.62 41.93
N ASN A 732 -12.35 30.55 41.52
CA ASN A 732 -11.00 30.23 41.98
C ASN A 732 -9.91 30.74 41.02
N GLN A 733 -10.28 31.28 39.85
CA GLN A 733 -9.37 31.66 38.76
C GLN A 733 -8.37 30.56 38.41
N THR A 734 -8.82 29.30 38.46
CA THR A 734 -7.97 28.12 38.23
C THR A 734 -8.50 27.27 37.09
N LEU A 735 -7.58 26.58 36.42
CA LEU A 735 -7.91 25.59 35.40
C LEU A 735 -7.99 24.20 36.06
N ARG A 736 -9.17 23.59 36.06
CA ARG A 736 -9.38 22.21 36.54
C ARG A 736 -9.34 21.24 35.38
N ASP A 737 -8.48 20.24 35.46
CA ASP A 737 -8.34 19.23 34.42
C ASP A 737 -9.59 18.33 34.36
N GLY A 738 -10.27 18.31 33.21
CA GLY A 738 -11.52 17.57 32.99
C GLY A 738 -12.77 18.43 32.84
N PHE A 739 -13.89 17.76 32.56
CA PHE A 739 -15.20 18.38 32.38
C PHE A 739 -15.95 18.45 33.72
N TYR A 740 -16.18 19.67 34.20
CA TYR A 740 -16.97 19.97 35.41
C TYR A 740 -18.16 20.86 35.08
N GLU A 741 -19.25 20.74 35.85
CA GLU A 741 -20.40 21.64 35.76
C GLU A 741 -20.03 23.09 36.13
N GLY A 742 -20.59 24.06 35.41
CA GLY A 742 -20.20 25.47 35.52
C GLY A 742 -18.83 25.79 34.92
N GLY A 743 -18.48 27.07 34.83
CA GLY A 743 -17.20 27.53 34.28
C GLY A 743 -17.04 27.36 32.76
N THR A 744 -16.00 27.98 32.19
CA THR A 744 -15.73 27.93 30.74
C THR A 744 -14.96 26.68 30.36
N LYS A 745 -15.40 26.00 29.30
CA LYS A 745 -14.72 24.82 28.76
C LYS A 745 -13.61 25.25 27.81
N LEU A 746 -12.40 24.77 28.04
CA LEU A 746 -11.21 25.08 27.25
C LEU A 746 -10.62 23.78 26.70
N VAL A 747 -10.35 23.75 25.40
CA VAL A 747 -9.69 22.61 24.74
C VAL A 747 -8.23 22.57 25.18
N SER A 748 -7.91 21.68 26.12
CA SER A 748 -6.61 21.59 26.79
C SER A 748 -5.87 20.28 26.49
N PHE A 749 -6.60 19.23 26.10
CA PHE A 749 -6.11 17.86 25.99
C PHE A 749 -5.45 17.32 27.28
N SER A 750 -5.70 17.92 28.46
CA SER A 750 -5.07 17.50 29.72
C SER A 750 -5.31 16.02 30.05
N SER A 751 -6.53 15.50 29.79
CA SER A 751 -6.86 14.08 30.01
C SER A 751 -6.00 13.12 29.19
N ILE A 752 -5.61 13.54 27.98
CA ILE A 752 -4.81 12.73 27.06
C ILE A 752 -3.31 12.92 27.34
N LEU A 753 -2.86 14.18 27.47
CA LEU A 753 -1.43 14.52 27.55
C LEU A 753 -0.84 14.42 28.96
N LYS A 754 -1.62 14.74 30.01
CA LYS A 754 -1.16 14.66 31.41
C LYS A 754 -1.53 13.33 32.08
N HIS A 755 -2.74 12.84 31.83
CA HIS A 755 -3.29 11.64 32.46
C HIS A 755 -3.17 10.38 31.61
N THR A 756 -2.70 10.48 30.36
CA THR A 756 -2.40 9.31 29.49
C THR A 756 -3.60 8.37 29.28
N THR A 757 -4.83 8.91 29.29
CA THR A 757 -6.03 8.11 28.99
C THR A 757 -6.05 7.55 27.56
N PHE A 758 -5.24 8.13 26.67
CA PHE A 758 -4.94 7.66 25.34
C PHE A 758 -3.45 7.94 25.06
N PRO A 759 -2.65 6.96 24.59
CA PRO A 759 -1.19 7.09 24.48
C PRO A 759 -0.77 7.90 23.24
N LEU A 760 -1.35 9.09 23.05
CA LEU A 760 -1.12 9.94 21.87
C LEU A 760 0.35 10.29 21.67
N ALA A 761 1.03 10.68 22.75
CA ALA A 761 2.43 11.11 22.69
C ALA A 761 3.35 9.95 22.27
N GLU A 762 3.14 8.76 22.83
CA GLU A 762 3.91 7.55 22.51
C GLU A 762 3.66 7.07 21.08
N ILE A 763 2.40 7.13 20.62
CA ILE A 763 2.03 6.81 19.24
C ILE A 763 2.75 7.77 18.28
N ILE A 764 2.62 9.09 18.48
CA ILE A 764 3.25 10.08 17.60
C ILE A 764 4.77 9.91 17.61
N GLN A 765 5.39 9.75 18.78
CA GLN A 765 6.83 9.54 18.88
C GLN A 765 7.27 8.32 18.07
N THR A 766 6.59 7.18 18.25
CA THR A 766 6.86 5.94 17.52
C THR A 766 6.73 6.14 16.00
N LEU A 767 5.66 6.80 15.55
CA LEU A 767 5.41 7.04 14.13
C LEU A 767 6.44 7.99 13.51
N LEU A 768 6.85 9.04 14.24
CA LEU A 768 7.89 9.96 13.80
C LEU A 768 9.26 9.28 13.69
N GLU A 769 9.64 8.48 14.69
CA GLU A 769 10.91 7.75 14.70
C GLU A 769 10.99 6.73 13.55
N ILE A 770 9.94 5.92 13.37
CA ILE A 770 9.88 4.93 12.29
C ILE A 770 9.83 5.63 10.94
N GLY A 771 8.94 6.61 10.76
CA GLY A 771 8.80 7.27 9.48
C GLY A 771 10.06 8.04 9.06
N GLN A 772 10.77 8.67 10.00
CA GLN A 772 12.07 9.31 9.73
C GLN A 772 13.13 8.29 9.33
N LYS A 773 13.18 7.13 10.00
CA LYS A 773 14.10 6.05 9.68
C LYS A 773 13.84 5.49 8.28
N GLU A 774 12.58 5.20 7.94
CA GLU A 774 12.19 4.59 6.67
C GLU A 774 12.29 5.59 5.49
N MET A 775 12.05 6.89 5.71
CA MET A 775 12.22 7.92 4.68
C MET A 775 13.64 8.48 4.59
N ASN A 776 14.51 8.15 5.54
CA ASN A 776 15.86 8.71 5.69
C ASN A 776 15.92 10.26 5.65
N ASN A 777 14.84 10.91 6.08
CA ASN A 777 14.71 12.35 6.16
C ASN A 777 13.81 12.70 7.35
N PRO A 778 13.88 13.91 7.88
CA PRO A 778 12.85 14.41 8.78
C PRO A 778 11.48 14.36 8.11
N ILE A 779 10.42 14.14 8.88
CA ILE A 779 9.08 13.93 8.34
C ILE A 779 8.02 14.78 9.05
N GLU A 780 6.94 15.02 8.33
CA GLU A 780 5.66 15.50 8.82
C GLU A 780 4.60 14.42 8.65
N ILE A 781 3.71 14.28 9.64
CA ILE A 781 2.56 13.38 9.59
C ILE A 781 1.28 14.15 9.91
N GLU A 782 0.20 13.81 9.21
CA GLU A 782 -1.17 14.22 9.52
C GLU A 782 -1.94 13.01 10.05
N PHE A 783 -2.77 13.22 11.07
CA PHE A 783 -3.55 12.15 11.69
C PHE A 783 -4.91 12.64 12.21
N ALA A 784 -5.83 11.70 12.39
CA ALA A 784 -7.12 11.91 13.05
C ALA A 784 -7.42 10.79 14.05
N VAL A 785 -7.97 11.14 15.20
CA VAL A 785 -8.26 10.21 16.29
C VAL A 785 -9.75 10.18 16.57
N ASN A 786 -10.29 8.97 16.70
CA ASN A 786 -11.64 8.72 17.16
C ASN A 786 -11.59 8.01 18.52
N LEU A 787 -12.03 8.71 19.56
CA LEU A 787 -12.12 8.17 20.93
C LEU A 787 -13.51 7.64 21.26
N ASP A 788 -14.51 8.01 20.46
CA ASP A 788 -15.92 7.69 20.65
C ASP A 788 -16.24 6.42 19.86
N THR A 789 -15.74 5.30 20.36
CA THR A 789 -15.99 3.96 19.81
C THR A 789 -16.99 3.20 20.68
N PRO A 790 -17.70 2.19 20.17
CA PRO A 790 -18.68 1.47 20.98
C PRO A 790 -18.03 0.79 22.19
N SER A 791 -18.80 0.50 23.24
CA SER A 791 -18.25 -0.10 24.45
C SER A 791 -17.55 -1.44 24.16
N GLY A 792 -16.32 -1.61 24.67
CA GLY A 792 -15.48 -2.79 24.44
C GLY A 792 -14.64 -2.73 23.15
N TRP A 793 -14.72 -1.64 22.39
CA TRP A 793 -13.97 -1.46 21.14
C TRP A 793 -12.70 -0.63 21.33
N PRO A 794 -11.59 -0.97 20.63
CA PRO A 794 -10.38 -0.17 20.65
C PRO A 794 -10.62 1.22 20.05
N LYS A 795 -9.86 2.20 20.56
CA LYS A 795 -9.81 3.56 20.03
C LYS A 795 -9.07 3.55 18.69
N ILE A 796 -9.38 4.50 17.80
CA ILE A 796 -8.82 4.47 16.44
C ILE A 796 -7.91 5.68 16.21
N PHE A 797 -6.67 5.40 15.80
CA PHE A 797 -5.72 6.38 15.29
C PHE A 797 -5.60 6.20 13.78
N ASN A 798 -6.08 7.18 13.01
CA ASN A 798 -5.99 7.17 11.55
C ASN A 798 -4.80 8.00 11.10
N PHE A 799 -3.88 7.37 10.37
CA PHE A 799 -2.73 8.02 9.74
C PHE A 799 -3.17 8.53 8.37
N LEU A 800 -3.25 9.86 8.21
CA LEU A 800 -3.87 10.51 7.04
C LEU A 800 -2.88 10.89 5.95
N GLN A 801 -1.64 11.23 6.31
CA GLN A 801 -0.61 11.62 5.35
C GLN A 801 0.78 11.61 6.00
N ILE A 802 1.81 11.29 5.22
CA ILE A 802 3.23 11.43 5.60
C ILE A 802 3.94 12.22 4.50
N ARG A 803 4.84 13.11 4.88
CA ARG A 803 5.64 13.93 3.95
C ARG A 803 7.08 14.05 4.45
N PRO A 804 8.09 14.00 3.57
CA PRO A 804 9.44 14.38 3.95
C PRO A 804 9.52 15.90 4.14
N ILE A 805 10.37 16.34 5.06
CA ILE A 805 10.75 17.73 5.26
C ILE A 805 12.16 17.89 4.68
N VAL A 806 12.31 18.77 3.69
CA VAL A 806 13.61 19.02 3.05
C VAL A 806 14.48 19.85 4.00
N GLU A 807 15.59 19.26 4.43
CA GLU A 807 16.64 19.96 5.19
C GLU A 807 17.75 20.42 4.22
N ASN A 808 18.27 21.63 4.43
CA ASN A 808 19.33 22.17 3.59
C ASN A 808 20.71 21.66 4.06
N GLU A 809 21.37 20.83 3.27
CA GLU A 809 22.78 20.43 3.45
C GLU A 809 23.77 21.50 2.94
N GLN A 810 23.57 22.77 3.27
CA GLN A 810 24.63 23.76 3.05
C GLN A 810 25.57 23.76 4.26
N THR A 811 26.87 23.71 3.97
CA THR A 811 27.98 23.53 4.93
C THR A 811 28.74 24.84 5.17
N GLU A 812 28.12 25.99 4.92
CA GLU A 812 28.74 27.28 5.15
C GLU A 812 28.73 27.58 6.67
N GLU A 813 29.89 27.48 7.30
CA GLU A 813 30.07 27.90 8.69
C GLU A 813 30.20 29.42 8.74
N PHE A 814 29.20 30.08 9.36
CA PHE A 814 29.23 31.51 9.61
C PHE A 814 29.95 31.81 10.93
N LEU A 815 31.03 32.60 10.88
CA LEU A 815 31.71 33.10 12.06
C LEU A 815 30.95 34.31 12.64
N TRP A 816 29.97 34.02 13.50
CA TRP A 816 29.13 35.04 14.15
C TRP A 816 29.88 36.00 15.11
N SER A 817 31.15 35.72 15.44
CA SER A 817 31.99 36.60 16.26
C SER A 817 32.38 37.89 15.55
N ASP A 818 32.39 37.89 14.21
CA ASP A 818 32.97 38.95 13.38
C ASP A 818 31.89 39.86 12.76
N ILE A 819 30.62 39.64 13.10
CA ILE A 819 29.48 40.38 12.54
C ILE A 819 29.29 41.69 13.31
N ASP A 820 29.52 42.80 12.62
CA ASP A 820 29.23 44.14 13.13
C ASP A 820 27.70 44.41 13.11
N CYS A 821 27.07 44.25 14.28
CA CYS A 821 25.65 44.53 14.48
C CYS A 821 25.27 45.99 14.16
N GLU A 822 26.21 46.94 14.12
CA GLU A 822 25.90 48.33 13.76
C GLU A 822 25.54 48.51 12.28
N GLN A 823 26.12 47.68 11.42
CA GLN A 823 25.87 47.67 9.98
C GLN A 823 24.64 46.84 9.59
N ALA A 824 24.02 46.14 10.55
CA ALA A 824 22.81 45.38 10.33
C ALA A 824 21.58 46.31 10.17
N LEU A 825 20.87 46.13 9.06
CA LEU A 825 19.52 46.65 8.87
C LEU A 825 18.52 45.86 9.71
N LEU A 826 18.71 44.54 9.73
CA LEU A 826 17.92 43.62 10.52
C LEU A 826 18.81 42.50 11.08
N PHE A 827 18.67 42.20 12.37
CA PHE A 827 19.34 41.07 13.01
C PHE A 827 18.33 40.28 13.83
N SER A 828 18.34 38.96 13.67
CA SER A 828 17.45 38.04 14.37
C SER A 828 18.25 36.94 15.06
N ARG A 829 17.81 36.59 16.27
CA ARG A 829 18.27 35.41 17.04
C ARG A 829 17.30 34.23 16.91
N SER A 830 16.36 34.32 15.97
CA SER A 830 15.35 33.32 15.67
C SER A 830 15.17 33.27 14.16
N ALA A 831 16.12 32.63 13.49
CA ALA A 831 16.20 32.53 12.04
C ALA A 831 16.09 31.09 11.56
N LEU A 832 15.40 30.91 10.44
CA LEU A 832 15.23 29.66 9.73
C LEU A 832 15.62 29.79 8.26
N GLY A 833 16.14 28.69 7.72
CA GLY A 833 16.91 28.67 6.48
C GLY A 833 18.40 28.49 6.79
N HIS A 834 19.20 28.33 5.75
CA HIS A 834 20.66 28.24 5.88
C HIS A 834 21.28 28.68 4.55
N GLY A 835 22.32 29.51 4.63
CA GLY A 835 23.07 30.00 3.48
C GLY A 835 23.03 31.53 3.28
N VAL A 836 23.68 31.98 2.20
CA VAL A 836 23.71 33.38 1.78
C VAL A 836 22.68 33.63 0.67
N ILE A 837 21.77 34.60 0.88
CA ILE A 837 20.81 35.03 -0.14
C ILE A 837 21.32 36.33 -0.76
N ASN A 838 21.69 36.25 -2.04
CA ASN A 838 22.18 37.35 -2.86
C ASN A 838 21.13 37.75 -3.92
N ASN A 839 21.38 38.81 -4.70
CA ASN A 839 20.50 39.29 -5.78
C ASN A 839 19.14 39.89 -5.35
N ILE A 840 19.05 40.46 -4.15
CA ILE A 840 17.86 41.20 -3.69
C ILE A 840 18.23 42.66 -3.49
N SER A 841 17.54 43.58 -4.17
CA SER A 841 17.68 45.04 -3.99
C SER A 841 16.48 45.70 -3.32
N ASP A 842 15.40 44.95 -3.16
CA ASP A 842 14.09 45.50 -2.84
C ASP A 842 13.63 45.01 -1.45
N PHE A 843 13.11 45.94 -0.65
CA PHE A 843 12.70 45.73 0.74
C PHE A 843 11.30 46.31 0.96
N VAL A 844 10.37 45.45 1.37
CA VAL A 844 8.96 45.75 1.57
C VAL A 844 8.62 45.55 3.03
N TYR A 845 8.04 46.57 3.67
CA TYR A 845 7.61 46.46 5.06
C TYR A 845 6.25 47.11 5.31
N VAL A 846 5.51 46.56 6.27
CA VAL A 846 4.31 47.19 6.84
C VAL A 846 4.74 48.33 7.75
N LYS A 847 4.21 49.54 7.53
CA LYS A 847 4.55 50.71 8.34
C LYS A 847 4.02 50.51 9.77
N PRO A 848 4.89 50.48 10.80
CA PRO A 848 4.47 50.19 12.17
C PRO A 848 3.36 51.12 12.68
N GLU A 849 3.41 52.40 12.32
CA GLU A 849 2.45 53.42 12.74
C GLU A 849 1.04 53.22 12.14
N SER A 850 0.94 52.54 11.00
CA SER A 850 -0.32 52.31 10.28
C SER A 850 -0.96 50.97 10.59
N PHE A 851 -0.29 50.11 11.38
CA PHE A 851 -0.76 48.76 11.61
C PHE A 851 -1.90 48.74 12.63
N ASN A 852 -3.04 48.17 12.21
CA ASN A 852 -4.17 47.87 13.07
C ASN A 852 -4.60 46.43 12.83
N PRO A 853 -4.75 45.58 13.88
CA PRO A 853 -5.29 44.23 13.77
C PRO A 853 -6.61 44.14 12.98
N SER A 854 -7.45 45.19 13.01
CA SER A 854 -8.70 45.22 12.24
C SER A 854 -8.51 45.32 10.72
N HIS A 855 -7.34 45.81 10.25
CA HIS A 855 -7.04 46.04 8.83
C HIS A 855 -6.17 44.95 8.20
N THR A 856 -5.98 43.82 8.89
CA THR A 856 -5.09 42.74 8.44
C THR A 856 -5.49 42.13 7.10
N LYS A 857 -6.78 42.12 6.75
CA LYS A 857 -7.27 41.64 5.45
C LYS A 857 -6.99 42.61 4.31
N GLU A 858 -7.10 43.90 4.57
CA GLU A 858 -6.73 44.96 3.63
C GLU A 858 -5.23 44.91 3.34
N ILE A 859 -4.40 44.81 4.39
CA ILE A 859 -2.94 44.66 4.25
C ILE A 859 -2.60 43.44 3.38
N ALA A 860 -3.26 42.29 3.58
CA ALA A 860 -3.03 41.10 2.76
C ALA A 860 -3.30 41.34 1.26
N ARG A 861 -4.34 42.12 0.91
CA ARG A 861 -4.65 42.50 -0.48
C ARG A 861 -3.63 43.47 -1.06
N GLU A 862 -3.13 44.40 -0.26
CA GLU A 862 -2.06 45.31 -0.68
C GLU A 862 -0.75 44.55 -0.95
N VAL A 863 -0.40 43.58 -0.09
CA VAL A 863 0.78 42.73 -0.29
C VAL A 863 0.63 41.91 -1.58
N GLU A 864 -0.55 41.33 -1.85
CA GLU A 864 -0.81 40.61 -3.10
C GLU A 864 -0.60 41.49 -4.34
N THR A 865 -1.06 42.75 -4.29
CA THR A 865 -0.88 43.72 -5.38
C THR A 865 0.60 44.04 -5.60
N ILE A 866 1.38 44.14 -4.52
CA ILE A 866 2.83 44.36 -4.60
C ILE A 866 3.53 43.14 -5.16
N ASN A 867 3.20 41.94 -4.70
CA ASN A 867 3.79 40.70 -5.20
C ASN A 867 3.54 40.53 -6.70
N GLN A 868 2.34 40.84 -7.19
CA GLN A 868 2.03 40.81 -8.63
C GLN A 868 2.95 41.74 -9.44
N LYS A 869 3.26 42.93 -8.93
CA LYS A 869 4.21 43.84 -9.59
C LYS A 869 5.63 43.26 -9.63
N TYR A 870 6.07 42.60 -8.56
CA TYR A 870 7.38 41.94 -8.52
C TYR A 870 7.46 40.74 -9.47
N ILE A 871 6.35 40.01 -9.66
CA ILE A 871 6.22 38.98 -10.71
C ILE A 871 6.43 39.61 -12.09
N ASP A 872 5.70 40.69 -12.40
CA ASP A 872 5.78 41.36 -13.71
C ASP A 872 7.19 41.95 -13.97
N LEU A 873 7.86 42.42 -12.91
CA LEU A 873 9.21 42.96 -12.94
C LEU A 873 10.31 41.87 -12.94
N LYS A 874 9.96 40.61 -12.67
CA LYS A 874 10.88 39.48 -12.47
C LYS A 874 11.97 39.78 -11.43
N ARG A 875 11.58 40.31 -10.27
CA ARG A 875 12.47 40.67 -9.16
C ARG A 875 12.00 40.07 -7.85
N ASN A 876 12.93 39.75 -6.97
CA ASN A 876 12.64 39.24 -5.62
C ASN A 876 12.85 40.32 -4.55
N TYR A 877 12.19 40.17 -3.41
CA TYR A 877 12.22 41.16 -2.33
C TYR A 877 12.28 40.53 -0.92
N VAL A 878 12.65 41.36 0.06
CA VAL A 878 12.49 41.07 1.50
C VAL A 878 11.13 41.59 1.96
N LEU A 879 10.37 40.78 2.70
CA LEU A 879 9.07 41.15 3.27
C LEU A 879 9.15 41.20 4.79
N VAL A 880 8.75 42.32 5.41
CA VAL A 880 8.69 42.47 6.87
C VAL A 880 7.29 42.91 7.29
N GLY A 881 6.72 42.27 8.31
CA GLY A 881 5.42 42.70 8.84
C GLY A 881 5.16 42.26 10.27
N PRO A 882 4.22 42.92 10.95
CA PRO A 882 3.87 42.64 12.33
C PRO A 882 2.96 41.41 12.45
N GLY A 883 3.18 40.63 13.52
CA GLY A 883 2.42 39.42 13.79
C GLY A 883 2.83 38.23 12.91
N ARG A 884 1.98 37.19 12.92
CA ARG A 884 2.16 35.95 12.18
C ARG A 884 1.71 36.06 10.72
N TRP A 885 2.58 35.76 9.76
CA TRP A 885 2.18 35.61 8.36
C TRP A 885 1.41 34.30 8.16
N GLY A 886 0.24 34.38 7.54
CA GLY A 886 -0.60 33.22 7.22
C GLY A 886 -1.52 32.77 8.35
N SER A 887 -1.78 33.62 9.34
CA SER A 887 -2.79 33.35 10.37
C SER A 887 -4.17 33.87 9.99
N SER A 888 -5.21 33.06 10.20
CA SER A 888 -6.60 33.51 10.07
C SER A 888 -7.09 34.39 11.22
N ASP A 889 -6.33 34.49 12.32
CA ASP A 889 -6.68 35.32 13.49
C ASP A 889 -6.07 36.74 13.32
N PRO A 890 -6.91 37.79 13.17
CA PRO A 890 -6.45 39.17 12.99
C PRO A 890 -5.59 39.70 14.15
N TRP A 891 -5.76 39.15 15.35
CA TRP A 891 -4.98 39.54 16.53
C TRP A 891 -3.64 38.81 16.61
N LEU A 892 -3.49 37.70 15.88
CA LEU A 892 -2.26 36.94 15.81
C LEU A 892 -1.37 37.40 14.65
N GLY A 893 -1.96 37.84 13.53
CA GLY A 893 -1.20 38.34 12.39
C GLY A 893 -2.00 38.59 11.12
N ILE A 894 -1.33 38.48 9.97
CA ILE A 894 -1.87 38.86 8.65
C ILE A 894 -2.26 37.59 7.87
N PRO A 895 -3.53 37.45 7.41
CA PRO A 895 -4.03 36.26 6.73
C PRO A 895 -3.59 36.19 5.27
N ILE A 896 -2.31 35.91 5.05
CA ILE A 896 -1.72 35.82 3.71
C ILE A 896 -1.62 34.37 3.22
N LYS A 897 -1.93 34.14 1.94
CA LYS A 897 -1.68 32.87 1.24
C LYS A 897 -0.33 32.94 0.53
N TRP A 898 0.29 31.78 0.31
CA TRP A 898 1.60 31.70 -0.37
C TRP A 898 1.62 32.39 -1.74
N SER A 899 0.58 32.22 -2.55
CA SER A 899 0.46 32.85 -3.86
C SER A 899 0.50 34.39 -3.83
N GLN A 900 0.24 35.00 -2.67
CA GLN A 900 0.24 36.45 -2.48
C GLN A 900 1.64 37.00 -2.13
N ILE A 901 2.63 36.14 -1.88
CA ILE A 901 4.01 36.52 -1.52
C ILE A 901 5.07 35.66 -2.22
N SER A 902 4.73 35.05 -3.36
CA SER A 902 5.58 34.07 -4.06
C SER A 902 6.99 34.60 -4.44
N GLU A 903 7.14 35.91 -4.61
CA GLU A 903 8.43 36.53 -4.98
C GLU A 903 9.26 36.99 -3.77
N ALA A 904 8.73 36.86 -2.55
CA ALA A 904 9.50 37.09 -1.35
C ALA A 904 10.56 35.97 -1.20
N ARG A 905 11.80 36.36 -0.91
CA ARG A 905 12.91 35.43 -0.65
C ARG A 905 13.42 35.48 0.79
N VAL A 906 13.03 36.52 1.52
CA VAL A 906 13.18 36.61 2.96
C VAL A 906 11.89 37.17 3.55
N ILE A 907 11.33 36.49 4.55
CA ILE A 907 10.12 36.90 5.26
C ILE A 907 10.49 37.11 6.72
N VAL A 908 10.05 38.23 7.27
CA VAL A 908 10.33 38.61 8.65
C VAL A 908 9.02 38.88 9.38
N GLU A 909 8.84 38.21 10.51
CA GLU A 909 7.78 38.46 11.48
C GLU A 909 8.30 39.39 12.58
N SER A 910 7.64 40.52 12.76
CA SER A 910 7.88 41.45 13.85
C SER A 910 6.88 41.21 14.98
N GLY A 911 7.39 41.08 16.21
CA GLY A 911 6.58 40.99 17.42
C GLY A 911 5.64 42.18 17.58
N LEU A 912 4.52 41.94 18.26
CA LEU A 912 3.51 42.94 18.62
C LEU A 912 3.68 43.36 20.09
N ASP A 913 3.14 44.51 20.47
CA ASP A 913 3.25 45.03 21.84
C ASP A 913 2.64 44.04 22.85
N ASN A 914 3.42 43.62 23.85
CA ASN A 914 3.10 42.55 24.82
C ASN A 914 2.82 41.14 24.25
N PHE A 915 3.21 40.84 23.01
CA PHE A 915 2.91 39.55 22.39
C PHE A 915 4.13 38.94 21.69
N LYS A 916 4.49 37.72 22.10
CA LYS A 916 5.47 36.89 21.39
C LYS A 916 4.72 36.07 20.35
N VAL A 917 4.99 36.32 19.07
CA VAL A 917 4.38 35.56 17.97
C VAL A 917 4.91 34.14 18.03
N ASP A 918 4.01 33.17 18.24
CA ASP A 918 4.36 31.76 18.07
C ASP A 918 4.55 31.48 16.56
N PRO A 919 5.70 30.95 16.17
CA PRO A 919 6.05 30.81 14.76
C PRO A 919 5.18 29.80 14.03
N SER A 920 5.03 30.01 12.71
CA SER A 920 4.09 29.31 11.83
C SER A 920 4.31 27.82 11.59
N GLN A 921 5.09 27.12 12.41
CA GLN A 921 5.54 25.75 12.18
C GLN A 921 4.43 24.77 11.78
N GLY A 922 3.19 24.98 12.24
CA GLY A 922 2.04 24.09 12.04
C GLY A 922 1.42 24.02 10.63
N THR A 923 1.64 24.99 9.75
CA THR A 923 0.77 25.23 8.58
C THR A 923 1.40 24.85 7.24
N HIS A 924 0.57 24.66 6.20
CA HIS A 924 1.05 24.51 4.81
C HIS A 924 1.91 25.70 4.36
N PHE A 925 1.64 26.90 4.89
CA PHE A 925 2.46 28.08 4.68
C PHE A 925 3.92 27.83 5.05
N PHE A 926 4.19 27.17 6.18
CA PHE A 926 5.55 26.91 6.64
C PHE A 926 6.30 25.87 5.81
N GLN A 927 5.60 24.85 5.32
CA GLN A 927 6.18 23.87 4.39
C GLN A 927 6.63 24.51 3.09
N ASN A 928 5.86 25.46 2.56
CA ASN A 928 6.27 26.19 1.37
C ASN A 928 7.54 27.02 1.63
N LEU A 929 7.69 27.65 2.81
CA LEU A 929 8.92 28.39 3.15
C LEU A 929 10.18 27.51 3.05
N THR A 930 10.12 26.30 3.62
CA THR A 930 11.26 25.36 3.60
C THR A 930 11.54 24.87 2.18
N SER A 931 10.52 24.49 1.42
CA SER A 931 10.66 23.98 0.04
C SER A 931 11.23 25.03 -0.94
N PHE A 932 10.85 26.30 -0.80
CA PHE A 932 11.34 27.38 -1.67
C PHE A 932 12.64 28.05 -1.21
N ARG A 933 13.26 27.54 -0.14
CA ARG A 933 14.48 28.11 0.43
C ARG A 933 14.32 29.59 0.79
N VAL A 934 13.14 29.97 1.26
CA VAL A 934 12.88 31.34 1.71
C VAL A 934 13.43 31.50 3.12
N GLY A 935 14.27 32.51 3.31
CA GLY A 935 14.77 32.88 4.63
C GLY A 935 13.62 33.35 5.51
N TYR A 936 13.54 32.86 6.74
CA TYR A 936 12.45 33.23 7.64
C TYR A 936 13.02 33.70 8.98
N LEU A 937 12.74 34.94 9.35
CA LEU A 937 13.31 35.60 10.52
C LEU A 937 12.20 36.06 11.45
N THR A 938 12.42 35.93 12.76
CA THR A 938 11.53 36.50 13.77
C THR A 938 12.31 37.53 14.59
N ILE A 939 11.73 38.72 14.76
CA ILE A 939 12.29 39.79 15.58
C ILE A 939 11.21 40.26 16.56
N ASN A 940 11.60 40.70 17.75
CA ASN A 940 10.68 41.37 18.66
C ASN A 940 11.30 42.67 19.19
N PRO A 941 11.00 43.81 18.54
CA PRO A 941 11.54 45.11 18.93
C PRO A 941 11.19 45.51 20.36
N TYR A 942 10.03 45.07 20.89
CA TYR A 942 9.49 45.51 22.19
C TYR A 942 10.21 44.89 23.40
N ILE A 943 10.84 43.72 23.22
CA ILE A 943 11.63 43.04 24.27
C ILE A 943 13.14 43.04 23.98
N ASN A 944 13.59 43.88 23.05
CA ASN A 944 14.99 43.93 22.56
C ASN A 944 15.52 42.58 22.05
N ASP A 945 14.67 41.78 21.41
CA ASP A 945 15.05 40.51 20.79
C ASP A 945 15.27 40.69 19.28
N GLY A 946 16.50 41.07 18.91
CA GLY A 946 16.89 41.41 17.55
C GLY A 946 17.10 42.91 17.32
N LYS A 947 17.44 43.29 16.09
CA LYS A 947 17.59 44.68 15.64
C LYS A 947 16.72 44.90 14.39
N TYR A 948 16.03 46.02 14.31
CA TYR A 948 15.25 46.43 13.15
C TYR A 948 15.29 47.95 13.00
N ASP A 949 16.07 48.44 12.04
CA ASP A 949 16.32 49.87 11.85
C ASP A 949 15.28 50.52 10.92
N VAL A 950 14.08 50.76 11.48
CA VAL A 950 12.97 51.40 10.75
C VAL A 950 13.30 52.85 10.38
N ALA A 951 14.03 53.57 11.24
CA ALA A 951 14.41 54.96 10.99
C ALA A 951 15.31 55.09 9.74
N PHE A 952 16.24 54.15 9.54
CA PHE A 952 17.01 54.09 8.30
C PHE A 952 16.10 53.86 7.08
N LEU A 953 15.17 52.92 7.14
CA LEU A 953 14.22 52.65 6.04
C LEU A 953 13.37 53.90 5.73
N ASP A 954 12.87 54.57 6.76
CA ASP A 954 12.02 55.74 6.59
C ASP A 954 12.74 56.94 5.97
N SER A 955 14.06 57.01 6.14
CA SER A 955 14.92 58.03 5.51
C SER A 955 15.16 57.80 4.01
N GLN A 956 14.89 56.60 3.48
CA GLN A 956 15.10 56.27 2.07
C GLN A 956 13.91 56.67 1.19
N LYS A 957 14.17 56.95 -0.09
CA LYS A 957 13.10 57.25 -1.06
C LYS A 957 12.26 55.99 -1.33
N SER A 958 10.94 56.09 -1.16
CA SER A 958 10.04 54.99 -1.52
C SER A 958 9.97 54.82 -3.04
N PHE A 959 10.11 53.57 -3.49
CA PHE A 959 9.88 53.17 -4.88
C PHE A 959 8.38 53.06 -5.15
N PHE A 960 7.64 52.51 -4.17
CA PHE A 960 6.19 52.38 -4.19
C PHE A 960 5.66 52.42 -2.75
N GLU A 961 4.49 53.00 -2.55
CA GLU A 961 3.91 53.18 -1.21
C GLU A 961 2.39 53.10 -1.29
N THR A 962 1.78 52.34 -0.37
CA THR A 962 0.34 52.24 -0.18
C THR A 962 -0.04 52.85 1.18
N GLU A 963 -1.30 52.68 1.60
CA GLU A 963 -1.74 53.11 2.93
C GLU A 963 -0.91 52.43 4.02
N HIS A 964 -0.71 51.11 3.92
CA HIS A 964 -0.05 50.31 4.97
C HIS A 964 1.38 49.83 4.63
N LEU A 965 1.78 49.77 3.37
CA LEU A 965 3.05 49.19 2.94
C LEU A 965 3.98 50.25 2.33
N ARG A 966 5.29 50.09 2.58
CA ARG A 966 6.34 50.89 1.95
C ARG A 966 7.36 49.98 1.28
N CYS A 967 7.65 50.24 0.00
CA CYS A 967 8.62 49.51 -0.79
C CYS A 967 9.84 50.40 -1.04
N ILE A 968 11.01 49.93 -0.65
CA ILE A 968 12.29 50.61 -0.85
C ILE A 968 13.10 49.80 -1.84
N LYS A 969 13.69 50.49 -2.81
CA LYS A 969 14.66 49.92 -3.73
C LYS A 969 16.02 50.53 -3.45
N PHE A 970 17.00 49.68 -3.17
CA PHE A 970 18.39 50.08 -2.98
C PHE A 970 19.16 50.00 -4.31
N ASP A 971 20.18 50.85 -4.46
CA ASP A 971 21.03 50.87 -5.66
C ASP A 971 22.01 49.68 -5.71
N LYS A 972 22.40 49.17 -4.54
CA LYS A 972 23.20 47.94 -4.38
C LYS A 972 22.35 46.82 -3.81
N GLN A 973 22.76 45.58 -4.10
CA GLN A 973 22.12 44.39 -3.55
C GLN A 973 22.35 44.29 -2.03
N LEU A 974 21.35 43.79 -1.31
CA LEU A 974 21.43 43.43 0.09
C LEU A 974 22.21 42.12 0.24
N THR A 975 23.10 42.07 1.23
CA THR A 975 23.74 40.82 1.66
C THR A 975 22.93 40.26 2.82
N ILE A 976 22.44 39.03 2.67
CA ILE A 976 21.62 38.36 3.67
C ILE A 976 22.27 37.02 4.03
N GLN A 977 22.50 36.81 5.32
CA GLN A 977 23.12 35.60 5.84
C GLN A 977 22.21 34.97 6.89
N ILE A 978 21.96 33.66 6.75
CA ILE A 978 21.09 32.91 7.65
C ILE A 978 21.80 31.62 8.05
N ASP A 979 21.85 31.35 9.35
CA ASP A 979 22.36 30.10 9.91
C ASP A 979 21.30 29.45 10.79
N GLY A 980 20.58 28.48 10.21
CA GLY A 980 19.59 27.68 10.92
C GLY A 980 20.17 26.75 12.00
N LYS A 981 21.49 26.47 12.04
CA LYS A 981 22.08 25.65 13.11
C LYS A 981 22.23 26.46 14.39
N SER A 982 22.61 27.74 14.27
CA SER A 982 22.72 28.66 15.41
C SER A 982 21.46 29.52 15.62
N ASN A 983 20.43 29.35 14.79
CA ASN A 983 19.19 30.13 14.75
C ASN A 983 19.41 31.64 14.55
N LYS A 984 20.47 32.07 13.87
CA LYS A 984 20.80 33.49 13.68
C LYS A 984 20.67 33.91 12.22
N GLY A 985 20.26 35.16 12.00
CA GLY A 985 20.14 35.74 10.67
C GLY A 985 20.39 37.24 10.66
N VAL A 986 21.04 37.74 9.61
CA VAL A 986 21.37 39.15 9.45
C VAL A 986 21.11 39.63 8.02
N ILE A 987 20.55 40.83 7.91
CA ILE A 987 20.40 41.60 6.67
C ILE A 987 21.26 42.85 6.84
N PHE A 988 22.29 43.02 6.02
CA PHE A 988 23.18 44.17 6.09
C PHE A 988 22.60 45.40 5.36
N LYS A 989 22.93 46.59 5.84
CA LYS A 989 22.68 47.83 5.11
C LYS A 989 23.53 47.83 3.82
N PRO A 990 23.00 48.34 2.69
CA PRO A 990 23.78 48.46 1.47
C PRO A 990 24.91 49.49 1.67
N GLU A 991 26.16 49.11 1.41
CA GLU A 991 27.31 49.99 1.60
C GLU A 991 27.20 51.28 0.75
N LYS A 992 27.17 52.44 1.41
CA LYS A 992 27.23 53.76 0.76
C LYS A 992 28.54 53.90 -0.03
N VAL A 993 28.47 54.46 -1.24
CA VAL A 993 29.65 54.80 -2.03
C VAL A 993 30.37 55.98 -1.40
N GLY A 994 31.50 55.68 -0.74
CA GLY A 994 32.74 56.46 -0.68
C GLY A 994 32.78 57.69 0.22
N GLU A 995 33.76 57.73 1.13
CA GLU A 995 35.00 58.46 0.83
C GLU A 995 36.19 57.55 1.16
N VAL A 996 37.22 57.64 0.31
CA VAL A 996 38.52 56.95 0.42
C VAL A 996 39.31 57.49 1.60
#